data_AF-A0A6I5NP01-F1
#
_entry.id   AF-A0A6I5NP01-F1
#
_cell.length_a   1.000
_cell.length_b   1.000
_cell.length_c   1.000
_cell.angle_alpha   90.00
_cell.angle_beta   90.00
_cell.angle_gamma   90.00
#
_symmetry.space_group_name_H-M   'P 1'
#
loop_
_entity.id
_entity.type
_entity.pdbx_description
1 polymer ?
#
loop_
_entity_poly.entity_id
_entity_poly.type
_entity_poly.pdbx_seq_one_letter_code
_entity_poly.pdbx_strand_id
1 'polypeptide(L)'
;MTRNHWGNRLLGAGCALAVTATLGIGAAGCDSGNDTASDTTSQTKETNVYDRDENDAEVALATTNEERLEIETRLNLRNIASQTWTYNASADAWVMSPVTTVIHPEIEDEQGVSIAVPGAYVKGIHRYSAAESSTDNSSSSASASGSTASNSASAADSSSATASASGDATSSDNASSSSASASADSGSSSKSAGQQVATNLSVDVTAADDEATAGVAGTLVIDYDATVTSTNGQTYTAATAPIIFNTGAAGYSSQTNANASTEYAAEGYVNVQPGNRGKQDTVTDADGNTTYTGDAPLCLIDQKNAARFVRYNIALGNLPGNAERLVSTGGSGGGAHATMFAATSDHFDFYAYQAEAGAVGVYKNASKGSGYTTTVTIDGSAVAIADGAWGTVAYSPITSLAEADEAMAFEYYLDADYSFGSDFQKELAGLLAADYMELVNSRNLTVSESAIGVDIDGDGTLSDKEIALTIEHDGDDSSGSDTVSSSDDTSSPDNSSGTSSTASSAGEASGTGDHSATNGYYGTYLDLYLAKFEQQLQWMIDNLDYASDWTWFSSSGDALSDEEVAAMTAADRATAFVEGRYSGTMTSSTAAAGTTDGAPGDLAGGTLPDASGLPDGDLPDGLPGDLAGGTGIAGAGLNGMGDFVGTPDEGTTQSATGATDSANYDSFADMLAAYQADVESVEAGDTYGNNIVELYNPLNYIGAAGTSDPTWVRLVSGAAEGDISMFNSLNLELAFLAAGTATDVEWQWDGGHVPSEILGESLPLTVDTMIGQYGYADSNDDSGDDSTVEAVAVTKPAASARTTNGDATSQTGTDLSSWVTVGDDGAVSFALADIAAYRTAGASKAIPGFDVIDYGQEDYVFGNSSQDARHWDRRLLDVLTANQSALESLFNK
;
A
#
# COMPACT_ATOMS: atom_id res chain seq x y z
N MET A 1 19.24 19.51 43.82
CA MET A 1 20.13 20.41 44.60
C MET A 1 21.06 21.11 43.62
N THR A 2 21.05 22.45 43.65
CA THR A 2 22.04 23.41 43.09
C THR A 2 22.49 23.29 41.62
N ARG A 3 21.94 24.21 40.83
CA ARG A 3 22.42 24.83 39.59
C ARG A 3 23.92 25.09 39.54
N ASN A 4 24.50 25.10 38.34
CA ASN A 4 25.32 26.24 37.88
C ASN A 4 25.35 26.37 36.35
N HIS A 5 25.06 27.60 35.91
CA HIS A 5 25.20 28.14 34.56
C HIS A 5 26.67 28.32 34.13
N TRP A 6 26.82 28.63 32.82
CA TRP A 6 27.82 29.42 32.08
C TRP A 6 28.24 28.58 30.84
N GLY A 7 28.17 29.00 29.58
CA GLY A 7 28.08 30.31 28.98
C GLY A 7 29.08 30.37 27.81
N ASN A 8 28.56 30.24 26.58
CA ASN A 8 28.93 30.97 25.36
C ASN A 8 30.41 31.01 24.87
N ARG A 9 30.67 30.50 23.64
CA ARG A 9 31.24 31.22 22.46
C ARG A 9 32.11 30.35 21.51
N LEU A 10 31.58 30.22 20.28
CA LEU A 10 32.16 30.36 18.93
C LEU A 10 33.68 30.61 18.69
N LEU A 11 34.12 30.00 17.57
CA LEU A 11 35.20 30.31 16.60
C LEU A 11 36.59 29.65 16.76
N GLY A 12 37.02 28.97 15.70
CA GLY A 12 38.45 28.85 15.35
C GLY A 12 38.85 27.58 14.58
N ALA A 13 38.99 27.71 13.26
CA ALA A 13 39.48 26.71 12.32
C ALA A 13 40.94 26.25 12.54
N GLY A 14 41.28 25.07 12.01
CA GLY A 14 42.51 24.90 11.24
C GLY A 14 43.47 23.75 11.60
N CYS A 15 43.81 23.01 10.54
CA CYS A 15 45.07 22.32 10.22
C CYS A 15 45.16 20.79 10.38
N ALA A 16 45.27 20.17 9.19
CA ALA A 16 45.79 18.85 8.91
C ALA A 16 47.30 18.71 9.24
N LEU A 17 47.73 17.47 9.49
CA LEU A 17 49.13 17.06 9.34
C LEU A 17 49.19 15.60 8.86
N ALA A 18 49.72 15.40 7.66
CA ALA A 18 50.11 14.10 7.11
C ALA A 18 51.50 13.69 7.63
N VAL A 19 51.72 12.39 7.89
CA VAL A 19 53.06 11.78 7.92
C VAL A 19 53.01 10.40 7.28
N THR A 20 53.75 10.29 6.19
CA THR A 20 54.18 9.10 5.43
C THR A 20 55.08 8.14 6.22
N ALA A 21 55.01 6.83 5.97
CA ALA A 21 56.21 5.98 5.79
C ALA A 21 55.87 4.59 5.20
N THR A 22 56.76 4.15 4.31
CA THR A 22 56.67 3.03 3.37
C THR A 22 57.39 1.76 3.85
N LEU A 23 57.14 0.64 3.13
CA LEU A 23 58.00 -0.52 2.82
C LEU A 23 58.01 -1.77 3.73
N GLY A 24 57.78 -2.94 3.08
CA GLY A 24 58.38 -4.22 3.49
C GLY A 24 57.71 -5.50 2.97
N ILE A 25 58.14 -6.00 1.82
CA ILE A 25 57.76 -7.29 1.20
C ILE A 25 58.38 -8.48 1.95
N GLY A 26 57.68 -9.62 2.05
CA GLY A 26 58.27 -10.93 2.40
C GLY A 26 57.27 -12.10 2.31
N ALA A 27 57.64 -13.15 1.57
CA ALA A 27 56.76 -14.19 1.04
C ALA A 27 56.67 -15.52 1.86
N ALA A 28 55.58 -16.26 1.59
CA ALA A 28 55.39 -17.72 1.52
C ALA A 28 55.49 -18.64 2.76
N GLY A 29 54.47 -19.50 2.94
CA GLY A 29 54.53 -20.76 3.69
C GLY A 29 53.15 -21.36 3.99
N CYS A 30 52.90 -22.61 3.57
CA CYS A 30 51.63 -23.32 3.67
C CYS A 30 51.44 -24.13 4.98
N ASP A 31 50.16 -24.41 5.26
CA ASP A 31 49.56 -25.64 5.82
C ASP A 31 49.34 -25.82 7.35
N SER A 32 48.14 -26.35 7.62
CA SER A 32 47.61 -27.09 8.78
C SER A 32 47.07 -26.37 10.04
N GLY A 33 45.74 -26.42 10.19
CA GLY A 33 45.10 -27.13 11.32
C GLY A 33 44.74 -26.38 12.62
N ASN A 34 43.46 -26.00 12.71
CA ASN A 34 42.54 -26.15 13.86
C ASN A 34 42.56 -25.17 15.06
N ASP A 35 41.35 -24.69 15.37
CA ASP A 35 40.81 -24.10 16.61
C ASP A 35 41.47 -22.84 17.21
N THR A 36 40.76 -21.70 17.14
CA THR A 36 40.13 -20.98 18.29
C THR A 36 39.80 -19.52 17.95
N ALA A 37 38.54 -19.15 18.20
CA ALA A 37 38.02 -17.81 18.54
C ALA A 37 38.75 -16.56 17.99
N SER A 38 38.17 -15.89 16.99
CA SER A 38 38.46 -14.48 16.74
C SER A 38 37.53 -13.60 17.59
N ASP A 39 38.16 -12.96 18.55
CA ASP A 39 37.68 -11.86 19.38
C ASP A 39 37.36 -10.64 18.48
N THR A 40 36.09 -10.49 18.09
CA THR A 40 35.57 -9.23 17.57
C THR A 40 35.17 -8.40 18.78
N THR A 41 36.00 -7.41 19.11
CA THR A 41 35.70 -6.42 20.13
C THR A 41 34.40 -5.70 19.80
N SER A 42 33.32 -6.09 20.48
CA SER A 42 32.07 -5.34 20.58
C SER A 42 32.37 -3.95 21.15
N GLN A 43 32.31 -2.93 20.30
CA GLN A 43 31.97 -1.60 20.78
C GLN A 43 30.47 -1.59 21.02
N THR A 44 30.10 -1.67 22.30
CA THR A 44 28.76 -1.34 22.80
C THR A 44 28.42 0.07 22.36
N LYS A 45 27.61 0.19 21.31
CA LYS A 45 27.02 1.45 20.85
C LYS A 45 25.82 1.72 21.76
N GLU A 46 25.93 2.77 22.56
CA GLU A 46 24.92 3.19 23.53
C GLU A 46 23.57 3.41 22.85
N THR A 47 22.52 2.90 23.48
CA THR A 47 21.12 3.19 23.20
C THR A 47 20.89 4.70 23.30
N ASN A 48 20.56 5.34 22.18
CA ASN A 48 20.04 6.71 22.20
C ASN A 48 18.64 6.69 22.81
N VAL A 49 18.57 7.03 24.10
CA VAL A 49 17.32 7.37 24.78
C VAL A 49 16.98 8.80 24.37
N TYR A 50 15.97 8.95 23.52
CA TYR A 50 15.32 10.24 23.32
C TYR A 50 14.41 10.50 24.52
N ASP A 51 14.83 11.43 25.37
CA ASP A 51 14.04 11.97 26.48
C ASP A 51 13.03 12.96 25.86
N ARG A 52 11.78 12.52 25.65
CA ARG A 52 10.66 13.39 25.22
C ARG A 52 9.93 13.87 26.48
N ASP A 53 9.86 15.20 26.65
CA ASP A 53 9.22 15.86 27.80
C ASP A 53 7.73 15.51 27.88
N GLU A 54 7.31 15.01 29.05
CA GLU A 54 5.91 14.68 29.39
C GLU A 54 5.09 15.95 29.58
N ASN A 55 4.36 16.41 28.55
CA ASN A 55 3.27 17.35 28.79
C ASN A 55 2.23 17.40 27.66
N ASP A 56 1.44 16.34 27.48
CA ASP A 56 0.17 16.39 26.72
C ASP A 56 -0.88 15.45 27.35
N ALA A 57 -2.15 15.70 27.04
CA ALA A 57 -3.33 15.13 27.69
C ALA A 57 -3.25 13.61 27.88
N GLU A 58 -3.54 13.15 29.11
CA GLU A 58 -3.39 11.75 29.53
C GLU A 58 -4.47 10.85 28.89
N VAL A 59 -4.23 10.38 27.65
CA VAL A 59 -4.96 9.24 27.08
C VAL A 59 -4.49 7.97 27.79
N ALA A 60 -5.43 7.18 28.31
CA ALA A 60 -5.14 5.99 29.11
C ALA A 60 -4.64 4.84 28.23
N LEU A 61 -3.33 4.81 27.96
CA LEU A 61 -2.67 3.71 27.26
C LEU A 61 -2.58 2.46 28.15
N ALA A 62 -2.73 1.27 27.56
CA ALA A 62 -2.60 0.00 28.29
C ALA A 62 -1.19 -0.17 28.87
N THR A 63 -1.05 0.10 30.16
CA THR A 63 0.22 0.06 30.90
C THR A 63 0.24 -1.07 31.92
N THR A 64 -0.93 -1.61 32.26
CA THR A 64 -1.12 -2.69 33.22
C THR A 64 -1.40 -4.02 32.53
N ASN A 65 -1.16 -5.13 33.23
CA ASN A 65 -1.54 -6.46 32.73
C ASN A 65 -3.06 -6.63 32.62
N GLU A 66 -3.85 -5.88 33.40
CA GLU A 66 -5.32 -5.96 33.39
C GLU A 66 -5.88 -5.35 32.09
N GLU A 67 -5.41 -4.16 31.71
CA GLU A 67 -5.82 -3.50 30.45
C GLU A 67 -5.40 -4.32 29.21
N ARG A 68 -4.20 -4.91 29.23
CA ARG A 68 -3.74 -5.81 28.16
C ARG A 68 -4.65 -7.01 28.01
N LEU A 69 -4.98 -7.67 29.13
CA LEU A 69 -5.86 -8.82 29.14
C LEU A 69 -7.28 -8.45 28.67
N GLU A 70 -7.76 -7.24 28.97
CA GLU A 70 -9.04 -6.74 28.45
C GLU A 70 -8.99 -6.64 26.91
N ILE A 71 -7.96 -6.02 26.34
CA ILE A 71 -7.78 -5.90 24.88
C ILE A 71 -7.74 -7.29 24.24
N GLU A 72 -6.86 -8.18 24.72
CA GLU A 72 -6.70 -9.55 24.21
C GLU A 72 -8.01 -10.34 24.29
N THR A 73 -8.78 -10.15 25.37
CA THR A 73 -10.07 -10.84 25.57
C THR A 73 -11.13 -10.29 24.62
N ARG A 74 -11.26 -8.98 24.47
CA ARG A 74 -12.30 -8.35 23.62
C ARG A 74 -12.06 -8.56 22.14
N LEU A 75 -10.79 -8.59 21.72
CA LEU A 75 -10.40 -8.78 20.31
C LEU A 75 -10.14 -10.25 19.93
N ASN A 76 -10.33 -11.18 20.87
CA ASN A 76 -10.46 -12.59 20.51
C ASN A 76 -11.80 -12.79 19.80
N LEU A 77 -11.75 -13.21 18.54
CA LEU A 77 -12.91 -13.33 17.66
C LEU A 77 -14.05 -14.17 18.26
N ARG A 78 -13.74 -15.19 19.06
CA ARG A 78 -14.77 -16.02 19.74
C ARG A 78 -15.61 -15.25 20.77
N ASN A 79 -15.12 -14.11 21.24
CA ASN A 79 -15.81 -13.28 22.22
C ASN A 79 -16.62 -12.15 21.56
N ILE A 80 -16.55 -12.01 20.23
CA ILE A 80 -17.27 -10.98 19.48
C ILE A 80 -18.65 -11.54 19.09
N ALA A 81 -19.65 -11.27 19.93
CA ALA A 81 -21.00 -11.83 19.77
C ALA A 81 -21.75 -11.36 18.50
N SER A 82 -21.36 -10.22 17.93
CA SER A 82 -21.95 -9.67 16.69
C SER A 82 -21.46 -10.37 15.43
N GLN A 83 -20.39 -11.15 15.51
CA GLN A 83 -19.80 -11.82 14.38
C GLN A 83 -20.73 -12.91 13.82
N THR A 84 -20.90 -12.90 12.50
CA THR A 84 -21.60 -13.95 11.75
C THR A 84 -20.78 -14.42 10.55
N TRP A 85 -21.05 -15.64 10.09
CA TRP A 85 -20.47 -16.22 8.87
C TRP A 85 -21.55 -16.54 7.86
N THR A 86 -21.33 -16.13 6.61
CA THR A 86 -22.20 -16.45 5.48
C THR A 86 -21.44 -17.29 4.46
N TYR A 87 -22.05 -18.35 3.96
CA TYR A 87 -21.45 -19.20 2.93
C TYR A 87 -21.86 -18.76 1.52
N ASN A 88 -20.87 -18.49 0.67
CA ASN A 88 -21.02 -18.25 -0.75
C ASN A 88 -20.80 -19.58 -1.53
N ALA A 89 -21.88 -20.17 -2.00
CA ALA A 89 -21.84 -21.46 -2.70
C ALA A 89 -21.19 -21.39 -4.10
N SER A 90 -21.21 -20.22 -4.77
CA SER A 90 -20.63 -20.06 -6.10
C SER A 90 -19.10 -20.04 -6.06
N ALA A 91 -18.55 -19.44 -5.01
CA ALA A 91 -17.11 -19.34 -4.79
C ALA A 91 -16.54 -20.44 -3.88
N ASP A 92 -17.41 -21.27 -3.27
CA ASP A 92 -17.05 -22.19 -2.19
C ASP A 92 -16.24 -21.48 -1.11
N ALA A 93 -16.87 -20.52 -0.42
CA ALA A 93 -16.19 -19.65 0.55
C ALA A 93 -17.08 -19.26 1.73
N TRP A 94 -16.50 -19.13 2.91
CA TRP A 94 -17.14 -18.52 4.09
C TRP A 94 -16.68 -17.08 4.25
N VAL A 95 -17.63 -16.16 4.42
CA VAL A 95 -17.38 -14.72 4.58
C VAL A 95 -17.82 -14.29 5.98
N MET A 96 -16.91 -13.67 6.71
CA MET A 96 -17.19 -13.09 8.03
C MET A 96 -17.85 -11.72 7.87
N SER A 97 -18.94 -11.45 8.59
CA SER A 97 -19.44 -10.07 8.72
C SER A 97 -18.37 -9.17 9.34
N PRO A 98 -18.28 -7.87 8.99
CA PRO A 98 -17.25 -7.00 9.54
C PRO A 98 -17.30 -6.93 11.07
N VAL A 99 -16.14 -6.86 11.70
CA VAL A 99 -15.97 -6.67 13.15
C VAL A 99 -14.92 -5.61 13.43
N THR A 100 -15.09 -4.84 14.50
CA THR A 100 -14.14 -3.82 14.95
C THR A 100 -12.80 -4.44 15.35
N THR A 101 -11.68 -3.84 14.94
CA THR A 101 -10.32 -4.37 15.16
C THR A 101 -9.61 -3.77 16.36
N VAL A 102 -10.23 -2.78 17.00
CA VAL A 102 -9.70 -1.96 18.09
C VAL A 102 -10.75 -1.79 19.19
N ILE A 103 -10.33 -1.52 20.43
CA ILE A 103 -11.28 -1.34 21.55
C ILE A 103 -11.73 0.11 21.77
N HIS A 104 -11.06 1.06 21.12
CA HIS A 104 -11.37 2.50 21.15
C HIS A 104 -11.54 3.04 19.72
N PRO A 105 -12.53 2.57 18.94
CA PRO A 105 -12.80 3.16 17.63
C PRO A 105 -13.32 4.59 17.79
N GLU A 106 -12.79 5.50 16.99
CA GLU A 106 -13.33 6.84 16.75
C GLU A 106 -14.53 6.77 15.78
N ILE A 107 -14.41 5.94 14.73
CA ILE A 107 -15.50 5.63 13.78
C ILE A 107 -15.61 4.10 13.65
N GLU A 108 -16.56 3.52 14.39
CA GLU A 108 -16.74 2.06 14.47
C GLU A 108 -17.05 1.41 13.10
N ASP A 109 -17.77 2.13 12.25
CA ASP A 109 -18.15 1.68 10.91
C ASP A 109 -17.00 1.69 9.90
N GLU A 110 -15.82 2.19 10.26
CA GLU A 110 -14.63 2.25 9.40
C GLU A 110 -13.43 1.51 10.01
N GLN A 111 -13.38 1.33 11.32
CA GLN A 111 -12.24 0.70 12.01
C GLN A 111 -12.46 -0.80 12.26
N GLY A 112 -12.75 -1.54 11.19
CA GLY A 112 -13.07 -2.96 11.25
C GLY A 112 -12.40 -3.80 10.16
N VAL A 113 -12.74 -5.10 10.14
CA VAL A 113 -12.24 -6.07 9.17
C VAL A 113 -13.26 -7.15 8.86
N SER A 114 -13.30 -7.57 7.59
CA SER A 114 -13.97 -8.79 7.12
C SER A 114 -12.96 -9.73 6.48
N ILE A 115 -13.28 -11.03 6.46
CA ILE A 115 -12.40 -12.09 5.97
C ILE A 115 -13.22 -13.09 5.17
N ALA A 116 -12.72 -13.47 4.00
CA ALA A 116 -13.22 -14.59 3.21
C ALA A 116 -12.23 -15.75 3.25
N VAL A 117 -12.74 -16.94 3.52
CA VAL A 117 -11.97 -18.16 3.72
C VAL A 117 -12.46 -19.22 2.72
N PRO A 118 -11.56 -19.95 2.03
CA PRO A 118 -11.94 -21.09 1.20
C PRO A 118 -12.79 -22.11 1.99
N GLY A 119 -13.93 -22.49 1.43
CA GLY A 119 -14.90 -23.38 2.05
C GLY A 119 -14.30 -24.75 2.37
N ALA A 120 -13.36 -25.21 1.55
CA ALA A 120 -12.58 -26.43 1.78
C ALA A 120 -11.86 -26.45 3.15
N TYR A 121 -11.44 -25.30 3.67
CA TYR A 121 -10.76 -25.20 4.98
C TYR A 121 -11.72 -25.24 6.17
N VAL A 122 -13.03 -25.34 5.95
CA VAL A 122 -14.05 -25.17 7.00
C VAL A 122 -15.02 -26.35 6.99
N LYS A 123 -15.00 -27.17 8.06
CA LYS A 123 -15.97 -28.26 8.27
C LYS A 123 -17.38 -27.75 8.53
N GLY A 124 -17.48 -26.55 9.09
CA GLY A 124 -18.72 -25.89 9.45
C GLY A 124 -18.51 -24.84 10.53
N ILE A 125 -19.63 -24.31 11.05
CA ILE A 125 -19.69 -23.36 12.15
C ILE A 125 -20.17 -24.09 13.41
N HIS A 126 -19.46 -23.88 14.52
CA HIS A 126 -19.94 -24.23 15.85
C HIS A 126 -20.64 -23.00 16.45
N ARG A 127 -21.93 -23.11 16.77
CA ARG A 127 -22.72 -22.00 17.31
C ARG A 127 -22.30 -21.68 18.74
N TYR A 128 -22.34 -20.40 19.09
CA TYR A 128 -22.29 -20.00 20.49
C TYR A 128 -23.46 -20.63 21.25
N SER A 129 -23.21 -21.18 22.44
CA SER A 129 -24.29 -21.79 23.22
C SER A 129 -25.31 -20.73 23.64
N ALA A 130 -26.61 -21.06 23.65
CA ALA A 130 -27.70 -20.14 24.00
C ALA A 130 -27.65 -19.60 25.46
N ALA A 131 -26.63 -19.95 26.25
CA ALA A 131 -26.42 -19.53 27.63
C ALA A 131 -25.31 -18.48 27.83
N GLU A 132 -24.61 -18.04 26.76
CA GLU A 132 -23.56 -17.01 26.86
C GLU A 132 -23.95 -15.67 26.22
N SER A 133 -25.24 -15.48 25.95
CA SER A 133 -25.86 -14.18 25.67
C SER A 133 -26.51 -13.61 26.94
N SER A 134 -25.74 -13.44 28.01
CA SER A 134 -26.15 -12.55 29.12
C SER A 134 -25.23 -11.35 29.17
N THR A 135 -25.71 -10.26 28.58
CA THR A 135 -25.29 -8.89 28.89
C THR A 135 -25.43 -8.65 30.39
N ASP A 136 -24.31 -8.62 31.11
CA ASP A 136 -24.22 -7.88 32.36
C ASP A 136 -22.80 -7.33 32.52
N ASN A 137 -22.42 -6.42 31.62
CA ASN A 137 -21.34 -5.47 31.90
C ASN A 137 -21.97 -4.24 32.56
N SER A 138 -22.19 -4.34 33.87
CA SER A 138 -22.59 -3.20 34.70
C SER A 138 -21.66 -3.09 35.92
N SER A 139 -20.37 -2.82 35.69
CA SER A 139 -19.50 -2.31 36.76
C SER A 139 -19.81 -0.83 37.01
N SER A 140 -20.93 -0.59 37.71
CA SER A 140 -21.20 0.72 38.31
C SER A 140 -20.16 1.01 39.40
N SER A 141 -19.42 2.10 39.20
CA SER A 141 -18.57 2.73 40.20
C SER A 141 -19.40 3.13 41.42
N ALA A 142 -19.17 2.50 42.56
CA ALA A 142 -19.73 2.93 43.83
C ALA A 142 -18.62 3.35 44.79
N SER A 143 -18.39 4.66 44.82
CA SER A 143 -17.65 5.40 45.84
C SER A 143 -18.17 5.05 47.25
N ALA A 144 -17.26 4.60 48.12
CA ALA A 144 -17.55 4.40 49.53
C ALA A 144 -17.55 5.76 50.28
N SER A 145 -18.70 6.18 50.76
CA SER A 145 -18.80 7.15 51.87
C SER A 145 -20.20 7.10 52.49
N GLY A 146 -20.27 6.97 53.82
CA GLY A 146 -21.43 7.45 54.60
C GLY A 146 -22.37 6.42 55.22
N SER A 147 -21.92 5.87 56.34
CA SER A 147 -22.66 5.47 57.55
C SER A 147 -24.21 5.46 57.63
N THR A 148 -24.68 4.45 58.38
CA THR A 148 -25.80 4.39 59.34
C THR A 148 -27.16 3.77 58.94
N ALA A 149 -27.57 2.88 59.87
CA ALA A 149 -28.92 2.63 60.37
C ALA A 149 -29.85 1.62 59.66
N SER A 150 -29.76 0.38 60.16
CA SER A 150 -30.82 -0.38 60.85
C SER A 150 -32.26 -0.40 60.33
N ASN A 151 -32.78 -1.64 60.38
CA ASN A 151 -34.10 -2.09 60.84
C ASN A 151 -35.12 -2.62 59.80
N SER A 152 -35.23 -3.96 59.86
CA SER A 152 -36.43 -4.74 60.23
C SER A 152 -37.60 -4.88 59.27
N ALA A 153 -37.95 -6.16 59.07
CA ALA A 153 -39.30 -6.75 59.11
C ALA A 153 -40.24 -6.37 57.95
N SER A 154 -41.17 -7.21 57.48
CA SER A 154 -41.57 -8.61 57.72
C SER A 154 -42.85 -8.81 56.89
N ALA A 155 -43.08 -10.05 56.45
CA ALA A 155 -44.40 -10.62 56.13
C ALA A 155 -45.12 -9.98 54.92
N ALA A 156 -46.07 -10.61 54.23
CA ALA A 156 -46.85 -11.82 54.45
C ALA A 156 -47.44 -12.22 53.06
N ASP A 157 -47.63 -13.51 52.77
CA ASP A 157 -48.97 -14.13 52.63
C ASP A 157 -49.55 -13.97 51.19
N SER A 158 -50.30 -14.87 50.56
CA SER A 158 -51.02 -16.09 50.93
C SER A 158 -51.41 -16.85 49.65
N SER A 159 -51.46 -18.19 49.73
CA SER A 159 -52.54 -19.06 49.18
C SER A 159 -52.71 -19.17 47.63
N SER A 160 -53.20 -20.25 47.01
CA SER A 160 -53.98 -21.42 47.44
C SER A 160 -54.04 -22.51 46.34
N ALA A 161 -54.07 -23.78 46.76
CA ALA A 161 -55.02 -24.84 46.35
C ALA A 161 -54.97 -25.46 44.92
N THR A 162 -54.48 -26.71 44.75
CA THR A 162 -55.19 -28.05 44.67
C THR A 162 -56.06 -28.27 43.42
N ALA A 163 -56.27 -29.44 42.81
CA ALA A 163 -55.75 -30.82 42.77
C ALA A 163 -56.76 -31.65 41.91
N SER A 164 -56.33 -32.69 41.17
CA SER A 164 -57.02 -34.00 40.91
C SER A 164 -56.40 -34.68 39.66
N ALA A 165 -55.74 -35.84 39.75
CA ALA A 165 -56.24 -37.24 39.75
C ALA A 165 -56.78 -37.67 38.36
N SER A 166 -56.52 -38.84 37.75
CA SER A 166 -56.09 -40.18 38.19
C SER A 166 -55.97 -41.12 36.95
N GLY A 167 -55.19 -42.22 37.02
CA GLY A 167 -55.48 -43.47 36.28
C GLY A 167 -54.30 -44.28 35.73
N ASP A 168 -53.90 -45.34 36.46
CA ASP A 168 -53.69 -46.76 36.07
C ASP A 168 -53.12 -47.11 34.66
N ALA A 169 -52.25 -48.10 34.38
CA ALA A 169 -51.79 -49.30 35.08
C ALA A 169 -50.61 -49.99 34.33
N THR A 170 -49.98 -50.98 34.99
CA THR A 170 -49.18 -52.13 34.48
C THR A 170 -47.74 -51.88 34.01
N SER A 171 -46.71 -52.25 34.79
CA SER A 171 -46.07 -53.59 34.98
C SER A 171 -44.72 -53.60 34.24
N SER A 172 -43.59 -54.08 34.73
CA SER A 172 -43.23 -54.89 35.91
C SER A 172 -41.70 -54.95 35.94
N ASP A 173 -41.14 -54.95 37.15
CA ASP A 173 -40.03 -55.80 37.62
C ASP A 173 -38.64 -55.71 36.93
N ASN A 174 -37.50 -55.78 37.61
CA ASN A 174 -37.17 -55.84 39.03
C ASN A 174 -35.63 -55.86 39.13
N ALA A 175 -35.11 -55.24 40.20
CA ALA A 175 -33.92 -55.61 40.97
C ALA A 175 -32.53 -55.62 40.31
N SER A 176 -31.44 -55.25 41.00
CA SER A 176 -31.27 -54.59 42.29
C SER A 176 -29.77 -54.38 42.53
N SER A 177 -29.46 -53.34 43.33
CA SER A 177 -28.37 -53.25 44.31
C SER A 177 -26.93 -53.11 43.79
N SER A 178 -26.09 -52.20 44.30
CA SER A 178 -25.94 -51.81 45.71
C SER A 178 -25.12 -50.51 45.88
N SER A 179 -25.50 -49.74 46.92
CA SER A 179 -24.72 -48.86 47.84
C SER A 179 -23.75 -47.81 47.26
N ALA A 180 -23.96 -46.49 47.43
CA ALA A 180 -23.81 -45.68 48.66
C ALA A 180 -22.44 -45.90 49.36
N SER A 181 -21.61 -44.93 49.72
CA SER A 181 -21.74 -43.48 49.92
C SER A 181 -20.35 -42.87 50.20
N ALA A 182 -20.15 -41.62 49.73
CA ALA A 182 -19.38 -40.51 50.33
C ALA A 182 -18.00 -40.73 51.00
N SER A 183 -17.00 -39.93 50.58
CA SER A 183 -16.53 -38.79 51.40
C SER A 183 -15.74 -37.77 50.57
N ALA A 184 -15.86 -36.51 50.98
CA ALA A 184 -15.19 -35.33 50.45
C ALA A 184 -13.74 -35.19 50.92
N ASP A 185 -12.90 -34.52 50.12
CA ASP A 185 -11.82 -33.60 50.54
C ASP A 185 -11.24 -32.94 49.25
N SER A 186 -11.56 -31.67 48.94
CA SER A 186 -10.91 -30.41 49.32
C SER A 186 -9.65 -30.03 48.52
N GLY A 187 -9.69 -28.83 47.94
CA GLY A 187 -8.52 -27.96 47.75
C GLY A 187 -7.64 -28.18 46.52
N SER A 188 -7.96 -27.49 45.42
CA SER A 188 -7.15 -26.36 44.90
C SER A 188 -7.66 -25.98 43.52
N SER A 189 -8.33 -24.83 43.46
CA SER A 189 -8.81 -24.19 42.24
C SER A 189 -7.69 -23.33 41.64
N SER A 190 -7.17 -23.76 40.50
CA SER A 190 -6.63 -22.90 39.46
C SER A 190 -7.05 -23.49 38.12
N LYS A 191 -8.28 -23.21 37.71
CA LYS A 191 -8.70 -23.41 36.33
C LYS A 191 -8.35 -22.12 35.60
N SER A 192 -7.25 -22.15 34.87
CA SER A 192 -7.06 -21.24 33.74
C SER A 192 -8.18 -21.51 32.75
N ALA A 193 -8.90 -20.47 32.36
CA ALA A 193 -9.67 -20.47 31.13
C ALA A 193 -8.67 -20.29 29.98
N GLY A 194 -8.77 -21.14 28.97
CA GLY A 194 -7.84 -21.17 27.84
C GLY A 194 -7.41 -22.61 27.56
N GLN A 195 -7.74 -23.08 26.36
CA GLN A 195 -7.40 -24.39 25.81
C GLN A 195 -8.23 -25.60 26.28
N GLN A 196 -9.41 -25.77 25.66
CA GLN A 196 -9.80 -27.13 25.29
C GLN A 196 -9.12 -27.46 23.96
N VAL A 197 -8.13 -28.34 24.02
CA VAL A 197 -7.62 -29.08 22.86
C VAL A 197 -8.82 -29.66 22.12
N ALA A 198 -9.00 -29.33 20.85
CA ALA A 198 -10.15 -29.72 20.04
C ALA A 198 -10.19 -31.25 19.85
N THR A 199 -10.77 -31.96 20.80
CA THR A 199 -11.12 -33.37 20.65
C THR A 199 -12.57 -33.46 20.16
N ASN A 200 -12.75 -33.73 18.86
CA ASN A 200 -14.01 -34.11 18.19
C ASN A 200 -15.27 -33.31 18.63
N LEU A 201 -15.45 -32.10 18.08
CA LEU A 201 -16.68 -31.33 18.21
C LEU A 201 -17.59 -31.56 16.99
N SER A 202 -18.87 -31.82 17.24
CA SER A 202 -19.92 -31.84 16.21
C SER A 202 -20.13 -30.44 15.66
N VAL A 203 -20.05 -30.27 14.33
CA VAL A 203 -20.43 -29.04 13.63
C VAL A 203 -21.94 -28.80 13.75
N ASP A 204 -22.35 -27.54 13.95
CA ASP A 204 -23.76 -27.18 14.11
C ASP A 204 -24.41 -26.68 12.81
N VAL A 205 -23.62 -26.01 11.96
CA VAL A 205 -24.00 -25.61 10.60
C VAL A 205 -22.88 -25.98 9.64
N THR A 206 -23.24 -26.54 8.51
CA THR A 206 -22.36 -26.87 7.40
C THR A 206 -22.74 -26.06 6.17
N ALA A 207 -21.85 -26.02 5.17
CA ALA A 207 -22.12 -25.38 3.88
C ALA A 207 -23.37 -25.90 3.16
N ALA A 208 -23.84 -27.11 3.51
CA ALA A 208 -25.02 -27.72 2.91
C ALA A 208 -26.34 -27.30 3.56
N ASP A 209 -26.30 -26.59 4.69
CA ASP A 209 -27.50 -26.15 5.40
C ASP A 209 -28.03 -24.83 4.82
N ASP A 210 -29.34 -24.73 4.61
CA ASP A 210 -29.98 -23.51 4.06
C ASP A 210 -29.62 -22.24 4.87
N GLU A 211 -29.46 -22.39 6.19
CA GLU A 211 -29.10 -21.30 7.11
C GLU A 211 -27.69 -20.75 6.90
N ALA A 212 -26.78 -21.50 6.25
CA ALA A 212 -25.42 -21.04 5.98
C ALA A 212 -25.38 -19.77 5.10
N THR A 213 -26.39 -19.59 4.25
CA THR A 213 -26.51 -18.40 3.38
C THR A 213 -27.15 -17.20 4.08
N ALA A 214 -27.72 -17.38 5.28
CA ALA A 214 -28.45 -16.35 6.02
C ALA A 214 -27.61 -15.65 7.12
N GLY A 215 -26.38 -16.11 7.35
CA GLY A 215 -25.50 -15.63 8.42
C GLY A 215 -25.64 -16.45 9.70
N VAL A 216 -24.53 -17.01 10.16
CA VAL A 216 -24.47 -17.90 11.34
C VAL A 216 -23.49 -17.33 12.36
N ALA A 217 -23.97 -17.01 13.56
CA ALA A 217 -23.10 -16.65 14.67
C ALA A 217 -22.39 -17.88 15.24
N GLY A 218 -21.07 -17.81 15.36
CA GLY A 218 -20.27 -18.90 15.89
C GLY A 218 -18.82 -18.89 15.41
N THR A 219 -18.09 -19.94 15.78
CA THR A 219 -16.68 -20.11 15.44
C THR A 219 -16.50 -21.11 14.30
N LEU A 220 -15.55 -20.84 13.40
CA LEU A 220 -15.13 -21.80 12.38
C LEU A 220 -14.60 -23.09 13.02
N VAL A 221 -14.99 -24.23 12.46
CA VAL A 221 -14.32 -25.51 12.70
C VAL A 221 -13.38 -25.76 11.51
N ILE A 222 -12.11 -25.42 11.69
CA ILE A 222 -11.10 -25.45 10.62
C ILE A 222 -10.67 -26.89 10.32
N ASP A 223 -10.55 -27.22 9.03
CA ASP A 223 -9.94 -28.45 8.53
C ASP A 223 -8.50 -28.21 8.09
N TYR A 224 -7.54 -28.44 8.98
CA TYR A 224 -6.11 -28.27 8.66
C TYR A 224 -5.57 -29.33 7.70
N ASP A 225 -6.26 -30.46 7.56
CA ASP A 225 -5.90 -31.54 6.62
C ASP A 225 -6.40 -31.26 5.19
N ALA A 226 -7.31 -30.31 5.02
CA ALA A 226 -7.89 -29.98 3.72
C ALA A 226 -6.88 -29.22 2.86
N THR A 227 -6.93 -29.48 1.55
CA THR A 227 -6.04 -28.85 0.57
C THR A 227 -6.83 -28.18 -0.55
N VAL A 228 -6.38 -27.02 -1.00
CA VAL A 228 -6.80 -26.38 -2.25
C VAL A 228 -5.58 -26.28 -3.17
N THR A 229 -5.74 -26.52 -4.47
CA THR A 229 -4.66 -26.32 -5.45
C THR A 229 -5.02 -25.15 -6.34
N SER A 230 -4.16 -24.13 -6.37
CA SER A 230 -4.33 -22.95 -7.19
C SER A 230 -4.31 -23.29 -8.67
N THR A 231 -4.79 -22.36 -9.49
CA THR A 231 -4.76 -22.47 -10.94
C THR A 231 -3.34 -22.60 -11.51
N ASN A 232 -2.32 -22.13 -10.78
CA ASN A 232 -0.91 -22.23 -11.15
C ASN A 232 -0.22 -23.50 -10.62
N GLY A 233 -0.97 -24.36 -9.90
CA GLY A 233 -0.49 -25.67 -9.46
C GLY A 233 0.17 -25.69 -8.08
N GLN A 234 0.13 -24.58 -7.34
CA GLN A 234 0.57 -24.55 -5.94
C GLN A 234 -0.53 -25.12 -5.05
N THR A 235 -0.19 -26.00 -4.12
CA THR A 235 -1.16 -26.59 -3.17
C THR A 235 -1.05 -25.92 -1.80
N TYR A 236 -2.17 -25.60 -1.18
CA TYR A 236 -2.26 -24.93 0.11
C TYR A 236 -3.14 -25.73 1.08
N THR A 237 -2.80 -25.69 2.36
CA THR A 237 -3.67 -26.10 3.47
C THR A 237 -4.21 -24.87 4.18
N ALA A 238 -5.13 -25.08 5.12
CA ALA A 238 -5.59 -24.02 6.00
C ALA A 238 -4.47 -23.37 6.84
N ALA A 239 -3.32 -24.03 7.04
CA ALA A 239 -2.17 -23.47 7.75
C ALA A 239 -1.17 -22.76 6.83
N THR A 240 -1.10 -23.14 5.55
CA THR A 240 -0.10 -22.59 4.60
C THR A 240 -0.66 -21.56 3.63
N ALA A 241 -1.99 -21.40 3.59
CA ALA A 241 -2.68 -20.46 2.70
C ALA A 241 -2.18 -19.01 2.86
N PRO A 242 -1.74 -18.35 1.77
CA PRO A 242 -1.43 -16.93 1.75
C PRO A 242 -2.62 -16.08 2.18
N ILE A 243 -2.33 -14.91 2.73
CA ILE A 243 -3.31 -13.92 3.13
C ILE A 243 -3.19 -12.73 2.18
N ILE A 244 -4.22 -12.47 1.38
CA ILE A 244 -4.31 -11.26 0.56
C ILE A 244 -4.96 -10.17 1.39
N PHE A 245 -4.24 -9.08 1.61
CA PHE A 245 -4.67 -7.94 2.42
C PHE A 245 -4.95 -6.75 1.51
N ASN A 246 -6.23 -6.49 1.25
CA ASN A 246 -6.66 -5.45 0.30
C ASN A 246 -6.64 -4.09 0.99
N THR A 247 -5.56 -3.32 0.81
CA THR A 247 -5.51 -1.96 1.32
C THR A 247 -6.56 -1.12 0.62
N GLY A 248 -7.49 -0.62 1.41
CA GLY A 248 -8.44 0.40 1.01
C GLY A 248 -7.77 1.77 0.86
N ALA A 249 -8.57 2.80 0.63
CA ALA A 249 -8.16 4.22 0.50
C ALA A 249 -7.79 4.69 -0.91
N ALA A 250 -8.58 4.32 -1.92
CA ALA A 250 -8.55 5.02 -3.20
C ALA A 250 -8.68 6.53 -2.97
N GLY A 251 -7.79 7.33 -3.58
CA GLY A 251 -7.71 8.78 -3.34
C GLY A 251 -7.41 9.18 -1.89
N TYR A 252 -6.87 8.30 -1.05
CA TYR A 252 -6.70 8.49 0.40
C TYR A 252 -8.01 8.66 1.19
N SER A 253 -9.14 8.26 0.59
CA SER A 253 -10.46 8.34 1.23
C SER A 253 -10.71 7.24 2.25
N SER A 254 -11.70 7.46 3.10
CA SER A 254 -12.19 6.45 4.03
C SER A 254 -12.81 5.26 3.32
N GLN A 255 -12.89 4.15 4.03
CA GLN A 255 -13.52 2.90 3.59
C GLN A 255 -14.38 2.37 4.72
N THR A 256 -15.69 2.43 4.52
CA THR A 256 -16.64 1.77 5.41
C THR A 256 -16.42 0.27 5.42
N ASN A 257 -16.59 -0.34 6.58
CA ASN A 257 -16.51 -1.77 6.81
C ASN A 257 -17.41 -2.54 5.82
N ALA A 258 -16.78 -3.35 4.98
CA ALA A 258 -17.44 -4.14 3.94
C ALA A 258 -17.08 -5.62 4.06
N ASN A 259 -17.93 -6.48 3.50
CA ASN A 259 -17.63 -7.90 3.39
C ASN A 259 -16.44 -8.13 2.44
N ALA A 260 -15.54 -9.04 2.81
CA ALA A 260 -14.43 -9.45 1.97
C ALA A 260 -14.92 -10.15 0.69
N SER A 261 -14.27 -9.82 -0.43
CA SER A 261 -14.45 -10.51 -1.71
C SER A 261 -14.04 -11.98 -1.59
N THR A 262 -14.73 -12.87 -2.30
CA THR A 262 -14.43 -14.30 -2.36
C THR A 262 -13.58 -14.70 -3.57
N GLU A 263 -13.04 -13.73 -4.32
CA GLU A 263 -12.40 -13.97 -5.62
C GLU A 263 -11.21 -14.94 -5.55
N TYR A 264 -10.41 -14.88 -4.47
CA TYR A 264 -9.24 -15.73 -4.30
C TYR A 264 -9.52 -17.06 -3.59
N ALA A 265 -10.77 -17.37 -3.26
CA ALA A 265 -11.11 -18.59 -2.56
C ALA A 265 -10.75 -19.85 -3.37
N ALA A 266 -10.96 -19.79 -4.69
CA ALA A 266 -10.63 -20.87 -5.63
C ALA A 266 -9.10 -21.09 -5.77
N GLU A 267 -8.29 -20.06 -5.50
CA GLU A 267 -6.83 -20.16 -5.48
C GLU A 267 -6.29 -20.73 -4.17
N GLY A 268 -7.16 -20.88 -3.15
CA GLY A 268 -6.79 -21.37 -1.83
C GLY A 268 -6.32 -20.28 -0.87
N TYR A 269 -6.47 -19.01 -1.22
CA TYR A 269 -6.03 -17.88 -0.39
C TYR A 269 -7.11 -17.45 0.60
N VAL A 270 -6.67 -16.91 1.74
CA VAL A 270 -7.54 -16.14 2.63
C VAL A 270 -7.53 -14.69 2.17
N ASN A 271 -8.72 -14.10 1.97
CA ASN A 271 -8.84 -12.71 1.54
C ASN A 271 -9.32 -11.82 2.70
N VAL A 272 -8.64 -10.70 2.94
CA VAL A 272 -8.90 -9.79 4.05
C VAL A 272 -9.27 -8.41 3.52
N GLN A 273 -10.41 -7.89 3.98
CA GLN A 273 -10.89 -6.55 3.68
C GLN A 273 -10.91 -5.72 4.97
N PRO A 274 -9.89 -4.89 5.24
CA PRO A 274 -9.96 -3.87 6.26
C PRO A 274 -10.91 -2.74 5.84
N GLY A 275 -11.61 -2.14 6.79
CA GLY A 275 -12.05 -0.75 6.70
C GLY A 275 -10.91 0.19 7.13
N ASN A 276 -11.07 1.47 6.85
CA ASN A 276 -10.16 2.49 7.36
C ASN A 276 -10.85 3.86 7.41
N ARG A 277 -10.43 4.70 8.36
CA ARG A 277 -10.63 6.15 8.22
C ARG A 277 -9.82 6.69 7.05
N GLY A 278 -10.11 7.90 6.62
CA GLY A 278 -9.39 8.61 5.58
C GLY A 278 -9.77 10.08 5.56
N LYS A 279 -9.17 10.83 4.66
CA LYS A 279 -9.30 12.29 4.60
C LYS A 279 -10.76 12.76 4.71
N GLN A 280 -10.98 13.90 5.35
CA GLN A 280 -12.29 14.53 5.56
C GLN A 280 -13.26 13.76 6.50
N ASP A 281 -12.86 12.61 7.05
CA ASP A 281 -13.67 11.97 8.09
C ASP A 281 -13.75 12.87 9.33
N THR A 282 -14.95 12.94 9.87
CA THR A 282 -15.25 13.76 11.05
C THR A 282 -16.05 13.01 12.09
N VAL A 283 -15.78 13.36 13.35
CA VAL A 283 -16.63 13.00 14.48
C VAL A 283 -17.27 14.26 15.05
N THR A 284 -18.53 14.16 15.43
CA THR A 284 -19.25 15.25 16.11
C THR A 284 -19.55 14.85 17.54
N ASP A 285 -19.05 15.62 18.50
CA ASP A 285 -19.27 15.35 19.92
C ASP A 285 -20.71 15.67 20.36
N ALA A 286 -21.03 15.34 21.61
CA ALA A 286 -22.37 15.59 22.18
C ALA A 286 -22.74 17.09 22.29
N ASP A 287 -21.75 17.97 22.26
CA ASP A 287 -21.91 19.43 22.31
C ASP A 287 -22.06 20.04 20.90
N GLY A 288 -21.92 19.22 19.84
CA GLY A 288 -22.05 19.62 18.45
C GLY A 288 -20.76 20.15 17.83
N ASN A 289 -19.60 19.93 18.48
CA ASN A 289 -18.30 20.29 17.89
C ASN A 289 -17.84 19.18 16.95
N THR A 290 -17.46 19.56 15.74
CA THR A 290 -16.92 18.66 14.72
C THR A 290 -15.39 18.66 14.81
N THR A 291 -14.80 17.47 14.79
CA THR A 291 -13.34 17.24 14.80
C THR A 291 -12.98 16.33 13.64
N TYR A 292 -11.94 16.67 12.89
CA TYR A 292 -11.40 15.79 11.85
C TYR A 292 -10.61 14.64 12.49
N THR A 293 -10.84 13.40 12.03
CA THR A 293 -10.24 12.15 12.56
C THR A 293 -9.65 11.27 11.44
N GLY A 294 -9.71 11.76 10.20
CA GLY A 294 -9.29 11.06 9.01
C GLY A 294 -7.82 11.20 8.61
N ASP A 295 -7.13 12.15 9.24
CA ASP A 295 -5.83 12.65 8.78
C ASP A 295 -4.70 11.63 8.99
N ALA A 296 -3.60 11.80 8.26
CA ALA A 296 -2.40 10.99 8.44
C ALA A 296 -1.91 11.05 9.92
N PRO A 297 -1.53 9.91 10.53
CA PRO A 297 -1.34 8.61 9.90
C PRO A 297 -2.51 7.62 10.01
N LEU A 298 -3.71 8.07 10.38
CA LEU A 298 -4.75 7.22 10.97
C LEU A 298 -5.30 6.15 10.02
N CYS A 299 -5.40 6.45 8.72
CA CYS A 299 -5.79 5.47 7.71
C CYS A 299 -4.85 4.25 7.69
N LEU A 300 -3.52 4.48 7.69
CA LEU A 300 -2.52 3.41 7.73
C LEU A 300 -2.56 2.66 9.07
N ILE A 301 -2.83 3.37 10.16
CA ILE A 301 -2.96 2.77 11.50
C ILE A 301 -4.14 1.79 11.56
N ASP A 302 -5.29 2.13 10.99
CA ASP A 302 -6.45 1.24 10.97
C ASP A 302 -6.16 -0.06 10.21
N GLN A 303 -5.43 0.04 9.09
CA GLN A 303 -4.96 -1.12 8.31
C GLN A 303 -3.95 -1.98 9.08
N LYS A 304 -2.97 -1.35 9.77
CA LYS A 304 -2.03 -2.07 10.66
C LYS A 304 -2.76 -2.79 11.81
N ASN A 305 -3.76 -2.14 12.41
CA ASN A 305 -4.58 -2.73 13.46
C ASN A 305 -5.38 -3.93 12.95
N ALA A 306 -5.94 -3.86 11.74
CA ALA A 306 -6.62 -4.98 11.10
C ALA A 306 -5.66 -6.18 10.86
N ALA A 307 -4.44 -5.93 10.39
CA ALA A 307 -3.45 -7.00 10.22
C ALA A 307 -3.08 -7.67 11.55
N ARG A 308 -2.90 -6.89 12.63
CA ARG A 308 -2.67 -7.42 13.99
C ARG A 308 -3.84 -8.26 14.47
N PHE A 309 -5.07 -7.80 14.27
CA PHE A 309 -6.28 -8.54 14.63
C PHE A 309 -6.37 -9.90 13.92
N VAL A 310 -6.10 -9.93 12.61
CA VAL A 310 -6.11 -11.15 11.79
C VAL A 310 -5.05 -12.13 12.30
N ARG A 311 -3.79 -11.67 12.43
CA ARG A 311 -2.68 -12.52 12.89
C ARG A 311 -2.87 -13.05 14.31
N TYR A 312 -3.41 -12.22 15.21
CA TYR A 312 -3.77 -12.65 16.55
C TYR A 312 -4.79 -13.79 16.52
N ASN A 313 -5.83 -13.67 15.70
CA ASN A 313 -6.87 -14.68 15.61
C ASN A 313 -6.46 -15.94 14.84
N ILE A 314 -5.47 -15.85 13.94
CA ILE A 314 -4.78 -17.02 13.39
C ILE A 314 -3.98 -17.74 14.50
N ALA A 315 -3.18 -17.00 15.28
CA ALA A 315 -2.38 -17.56 16.37
C ALA A 315 -3.24 -18.25 17.46
N LEU A 316 -4.49 -17.80 17.65
CA LEU A 316 -5.47 -18.44 18.54
C LEU A 316 -6.18 -19.67 17.94
N GLY A 317 -5.99 -19.94 16.64
CA GLY A 317 -6.71 -20.99 15.91
C GLY A 317 -8.19 -20.65 15.67
N ASN A 318 -8.54 -19.35 15.59
CA ASN A 318 -9.88 -18.88 15.22
C ASN A 318 -10.04 -18.70 13.72
N LEU A 319 -8.95 -18.45 13.02
CA LEU A 319 -8.89 -18.23 11.57
C LEU A 319 -7.81 -19.11 10.95
N PRO A 320 -8.01 -19.60 9.71
CA PRO A 320 -6.94 -20.20 8.93
C PRO A 320 -6.07 -19.12 8.27
N GLY A 321 -4.97 -19.54 7.66
CA GLY A 321 -4.02 -18.71 6.93
C GLY A 321 -2.62 -18.74 7.55
N ASN A 322 -1.63 -18.45 6.72
CA ASN A 322 -0.25 -18.31 7.14
C ASN A 322 0.05 -16.83 7.44
N ALA A 323 0.19 -16.50 8.72
CA ALA A 323 0.49 -15.14 9.18
C ALA A 323 1.79 -14.56 8.61
N GLU A 324 2.75 -15.42 8.24
CA GLU A 324 4.05 -15.06 7.65
C GLU A 324 3.98 -14.91 6.12
N ARG A 325 2.82 -15.10 5.50
CA ARG A 325 2.59 -14.97 4.04
C ARG A 325 1.44 -14.01 3.74
N LEU A 326 1.47 -12.86 4.41
CA LEU A 326 0.56 -11.74 4.14
C LEU A 326 1.10 -10.88 3.00
N VAL A 327 0.26 -10.65 1.99
CA VAL A 327 0.57 -9.84 0.81
C VAL A 327 -0.37 -8.64 0.78
N SER A 328 0.16 -7.42 0.86
CA SER A 328 -0.64 -6.20 0.70
C SER A 328 -0.89 -5.90 -0.78
N THR A 329 -2.10 -5.45 -1.10
CA THR A 329 -2.46 -5.05 -2.46
C THR A 329 -3.51 -3.95 -2.50
N GLY A 330 -3.42 -3.06 -3.49
CA GLY A 330 -4.36 -1.96 -3.69
C GLY A 330 -4.02 -1.13 -4.93
N GLY A 331 -4.97 -0.29 -5.36
CA GLY A 331 -4.81 0.61 -6.51
C GLY A 331 -4.88 2.09 -6.12
N SER A 332 -4.14 2.96 -6.82
CA SER A 332 -4.13 4.40 -6.59
C SER A 332 -3.67 4.75 -5.17
N GLY A 333 -4.44 5.56 -4.42
CA GLY A 333 -4.23 5.77 -2.98
C GLY A 333 -4.22 4.46 -2.17
N GLY A 334 -4.98 3.44 -2.58
CA GLY A 334 -4.90 2.09 -2.00
C GLY A 334 -3.56 1.42 -2.31
N GLY A 335 -2.97 1.67 -3.48
CA GLY A 335 -1.62 1.23 -3.85
C GLY A 335 -0.52 1.97 -3.08
N ALA A 336 -0.71 3.27 -2.82
CA ALA A 336 0.13 4.03 -1.89
C ALA A 336 0.10 3.39 -0.50
N HIS A 337 -1.09 3.04 0.01
CA HIS A 337 -1.24 2.36 1.29
C HIS A 337 -0.67 0.94 1.29
N ALA A 338 -0.78 0.16 0.21
CA ALA A 338 -0.09 -1.14 0.09
C ALA A 338 1.42 -0.98 0.22
N THR A 339 1.98 0.01 -0.49
CA THR A 339 3.41 0.31 -0.49
C THR A 339 3.87 0.80 0.89
N MET A 340 3.15 1.74 1.51
CA MET A 340 3.44 2.25 2.85
C MET A 340 3.30 1.15 3.91
N PHE A 341 2.27 0.31 3.84
CA PHE A 341 2.09 -0.82 4.76
C PHE A 341 3.31 -1.74 4.73
N ALA A 342 3.79 -2.10 3.54
CA ALA A 342 4.99 -2.91 3.36
C ALA A 342 6.27 -2.19 3.81
N ALA A 343 6.47 -0.93 3.40
CA ALA A 343 7.65 -0.14 3.74
C ALA A 343 7.76 0.17 5.24
N THR A 344 6.65 0.27 5.96
CA THR A 344 6.60 0.60 7.40
C THR A 344 6.41 -0.62 8.30
N SER A 345 6.65 -1.82 7.76
CA SER A 345 6.41 -3.10 8.44
C SER A 345 7.02 -3.14 9.84
N ASP A 346 6.18 -3.33 10.86
CA ASP A 346 6.55 -3.39 12.29
C ASP A 346 7.27 -2.15 12.85
N HIS A 347 7.33 -1.04 12.12
CA HIS A 347 8.11 0.12 12.56
C HIS A 347 7.51 0.79 13.81
N PHE A 348 8.36 1.09 14.79
CA PHE A 348 7.93 1.53 16.12
C PHE A 348 7.32 2.93 16.17
N ASP A 349 7.54 3.76 15.15
CA ASP A 349 6.95 5.10 15.06
C ASP A 349 5.41 5.06 15.05
N PHE A 350 4.83 3.95 14.59
CA PHE A 350 3.37 3.78 14.51
C PHE A 350 2.76 3.24 15.81
N TYR A 351 3.56 2.77 16.77
CA TYR A 351 3.03 2.07 17.96
C TYR A 351 2.24 2.96 18.92
N ALA A 352 2.53 4.25 18.94
CA ALA A 352 1.78 5.18 19.79
C ALA A 352 0.31 5.27 19.36
N TYR A 353 0.06 5.48 18.08
CA TYR A 353 -1.27 5.52 17.48
C TYR A 353 -2.01 4.18 17.61
N GLN A 354 -1.32 3.05 17.38
CA GLN A 354 -1.91 1.72 17.54
C GLN A 354 -2.30 1.43 19.00
N ALA A 355 -1.47 1.83 19.96
CA ALA A 355 -1.77 1.69 21.38
C ALA A 355 -2.92 2.59 21.84
N GLU A 356 -3.04 3.80 21.28
CA GLU A 356 -4.14 4.73 21.53
C GLU A 356 -5.48 4.16 21.05
N ALA A 357 -5.53 3.59 19.84
CA ALA A 357 -6.72 2.89 19.36
C ALA A 357 -7.06 1.63 20.21
N GLY A 358 -6.10 1.10 20.98
CA GLY A 358 -6.26 -0.12 21.75
C GLY A 358 -6.12 -1.37 20.87
N ALA A 359 -5.17 -1.36 19.95
CA ALA A 359 -4.85 -2.49 19.09
C ALA A 359 -4.31 -3.69 19.88
N VAL A 360 -4.64 -4.90 19.42
CA VAL A 360 -4.07 -6.12 19.99
C VAL A 360 -2.58 -6.23 19.68
N GLY A 361 -1.80 -6.61 20.69
CA GLY A 361 -0.37 -6.80 20.54
C GLY A 361 0.43 -5.50 20.41
N VAL A 362 -0.06 -4.33 20.85
CA VAL A 362 0.78 -3.12 21.01
C VAL A 362 0.47 -2.47 22.36
N TYR A 363 1.37 -2.62 23.33
CA TYR A 363 1.12 -2.16 24.70
C TYR A 363 2.28 -1.34 25.24
N LYS A 364 1.97 -0.24 25.95
CA LYS A 364 2.99 0.60 26.58
C LYS A 364 3.69 -0.19 27.70
N ASN A 365 5.01 -0.12 27.73
CA ASN A 365 5.82 -0.82 28.73
C ASN A 365 6.02 0.05 29.98
N ALA A 366 5.23 -0.20 31.02
CA ALA A 366 5.31 0.51 32.30
C ALA A 366 6.69 0.42 32.99
N SER A 367 7.52 -0.58 32.65
CA SER A 367 8.84 -0.78 33.28
C SER A 367 9.98 -0.04 32.58
N LYS A 368 9.78 0.45 31.35
CA LYS A 368 10.83 1.11 30.55
C LYS A 368 10.64 2.62 30.36
N GLY A 369 9.55 3.22 30.85
CA GLY A 369 9.28 4.67 30.77
C GLY A 369 8.90 5.13 29.35
N SER A 370 9.66 4.74 28.34
CA SER A 370 9.38 4.94 26.91
C SER A 370 9.65 3.64 26.15
N GLY A 371 8.59 3.02 25.62
CA GLY A 371 8.70 1.82 24.78
C GLY A 371 7.44 0.97 24.78
N TYR A 372 7.25 0.21 23.70
CA TYR A 372 6.10 -0.66 23.49
C TYR A 372 6.54 -2.13 23.51
N THR A 373 5.59 -3.02 23.76
CA THR A 373 5.75 -4.46 23.52
C THR A 373 4.78 -4.88 22.44
N THR A 374 5.23 -5.77 21.54
CA THR A 374 4.44 -6.25 20.41
C THR A 374 3.86 -7.65 20.62
N THR A 375 3.84 -8.11 21.87
CA THR A 375 3.58 -9.51 22.23
C THR A 375 2.29 -9.66 23.00
N VAL A 376 1.50 -10.67 22.67
CA VAL A 376 0.36 -11.16 23.44
C VAL A 376 0.73 -12.41 24.25
N THR A 377 -0.12 -12.80 25.20
CA THR A 377 0.05 -14.08 25.92
C THR A 377 -0.93 -15.13 25.41
N ILE A 378 -0.43 -16.15 24.71
CA ILE A 378 -1.22 -17.29 24.24
C ILE A 378 -0.71 -18.55 24.93
N ASP A 379 -1.60 -19.26 25.63
CA ASP A 379 -1.28 -20.49 26.39
C ASP A 379 -0.07 -20.35 27.34
N GLY A 380 0.07 -19.17 27.95
CA GLY A 380 1.15 -18.84 28.88
C GLY A 380 2.49 -18.52 28.21
N SER A 381 2.55 -18.48 26.88
CA SER A 381 3.72 -18.10 26.08
C SER A 381 3.55 -16.73 25.46
N ALA A 382 4.64 -15.97 25.36
CA ALA A 382 4.64 -14.69 24.67
C ALA A 382 4.73 -14.92 23.16
N VAL A 383 3.77 -14.39 22.41
CA VAL A 383 3.70 -14.49 20.94
C VAL A 383 3.75 -13.09 20.37
N ALA A 384 4.72 -12.81 19.50
CA ALA A 384 4.79 -11.54 18.78
C ALA A 384 3.67 -11.47 17.74
N ILE A 385 2.99 -10.34 17.67
CA ILE A 385 2.02 -10.04 16.62
C ILE A 385 2.62 -8.95 15.75
N ALA A 386 2.83 -9.25 14.48
CA ALA A 386 3.40 -8.33 13.51
C ALA A 386 2.30 -7.55 12.76
N ASP A 387 2.62 -6.36 12.27
CA ASP A 387 1.81 -5.59 11.30
C ASP A 387 2.52 -5.38 9.95
N GLY A 388 3.61 -6.13 9.70
CA GLY A 388 4.34 -6.08 8.43
C GLY A 388 3.83 -7.00 7.32
N ALA A 389 4.19 -6.70 6.07
CA ALA A 389 3.90 -7.54 4.91
C ALA A 389 5.07 -8.48 4.57
N TRP A 390 4.76 -9.67 4.07
CA TRP A 390 5.76 -10.54 3.44
C TRP A 390 6.10 -10.09 2.02
N GLY A 391 5.10 -9.62 1.28
CA GLY A 391 5.30 -8.99 -0.02
C GLY A 391 4.17 -8.03 -0.37
N THR A 392 4.31 -7.30 -1.48
CA THR A 392 3.29 -6.36 -1.92
C THR A 392 3.13 -6.37 -3.44
N VAL A 393 1.90 -6.19 -3.91
CA VAL A 393 1.61 -5.80 -5.30
C VAL A 393 0.83 -4.50 -5.26
N ALA A 394 1.41 -3.40 -5.74
CA ALA A 394 0.75 -2.09 -5.70
C ALA A 394 0.50 -1.58 -7.12
N TYR A 395 -0.75 -1.22 -7.41
CA TYR A 395 -1.16 -0.69 -8.70
C TYR A 395 -1.21 0.85 -8.67
N SER A 396 -0.48 1.50 -9.57
CA SER A 396 -0.37 2.97 -9.68
C SER A 396 -0.25 3.66 -8.32
N PRO A 397 0.75 3.31 -7.49
CA PRO A 397 0.84 3.81 -6.13
C PRO A 397 1.09 5.33 -6.14
N ILE A 398 0.16 6.11 -5.57
CA ILE A 398 0.26 7.58 -5.46
C ILE A 398 1.19 7.96 -4.29
N THR A 399 2.45 7.54 -4.35
CA THR A 399 3.47 7.75 -3.31
C THR A 399 4.87 7.58 -3.94
N SER A 400 5.96 8.18 -3.43
CA SER A 400 6.05 9.05 -2.25
C SER A 400 5.53 10.46 -2.50
N LEU A 401 4.59 10.92 -1.66
CA LEU A 401 4.03 12.27 -1.76
C LEU A 401 5.09 13.35 -1.51
N ALA A 402 6.05 13.11 -0.62
CA ALA A 402 7.07 14.09 -0.22
C ALA A 402 7.99 14.58 -1.36
N GLU A 403 7.97 13.92 -2.52
CA GLU A 403 8.72 14.31 -3.72
C GLU A 403 7.84 14.41 -4.97
N ALA A 404 6.52 14.25 -4.82
CA ALA A 404 5.63 14.00 -5.95
C ALA A 404 5.42 15.24 -6.84
N ASP A 405 5.37 16.43 -6.25
CA ASP A 405 5.25 17.69 -7.01
C ASP A 405 6.50 17.96 -7.87
N GLU A 406 7.68 17.73 -7.30
CA GLU A 406 8.95 17.87 -8.01
C GLU A 406 9.14 16.83 -9.09
N ALA A 407 8.86 15.55 -8.78
CA ALA A 407 8.99 14.46 -9.74
C ALA A 407 8.04 14.65 -10.94
N MET A 408 6.79 15.06 -10.69
CA MET A 408 5.83 15.34 -11.77
C MET A 408 6.22 16.58 -12.57
N ALA A 409 6.61 17.68 -11.89
CA ALA A 409 7.08 18.88 -12.56
C ALA A 409 8.28 18.58 -13.45
N PHE A 410 9.23 17.77 -12.97
CA PHE A 410 10.38 17.34 -13.74
C PHE A 410 9.98 16.47 -14.94
N GLU A 411 9.11 15.47 -14.77
CA GLU A 411 8.64 14.62 -15.89
C GLU A 411 7.93 15.45 -16.97
N TYR A 412 7.11 16.43 -16.59
CA TYR A 412 6.45 17.33 -17.57
C TYR A 412 7.43 18.31 -18.21
N TYR A 413 8.38 18.83 -17.43
CA TYR A 413 9.37 19.77 -17.93
C TYR A 413 10.44 19.09 -18.78
N LEU A 414 10.60 17.77 -18.72
CA LEU A 414 11.47 17.04 -19.67
C LEU A 414 10.96 17.14 -21.11
N ASP A 415 9.65 17.28 -21.32
CA ASP A 415 9.10 17.52 -22.66
C ASP A 415 9.23 19.00 -23.03
N ALA A 416 10.19 19.30 -23.91
CA ALA A 416 10.45 20.66 -24.38
C ALA A 416 9.27 21.31 -25.12
N ASP A 417 8.34 20.51 -25.64
CA ASP A 417 7.16 20.95 -26.37
C ASP A 417 5.87 20.95 -25.52
N TYR A 418 5.95 20.58 -24.24
CA TYR A 418 4.78 20.57 -23.36
C TYR A 418 4.21 21.97 -23.14
N SER A 419 2.88 22.06 -23.23
CA SER A 419 2.13 23.31 -23.05
C SER A 419 1.45 23.34 -21.69
N PHE A 420 2.09 23.99 -20.72
CA PHE A 420 1.51 24.27 -19.41
C PHE A 420 0.28 25.18 -19.49
N GLY A 421 -0.58 25.11 -18.47
CA GLY A 421 -1.82 25.90 -18.39
C GLY A 421 -1.59 27.40 -18.29
N SER A 422 -0.48 27.83 -17.67
CA SER A 422 -0.09 29.23 -17.51
C SER A 422 1.43 29.42 -17.56
N ASP A 423 1.88 30.67 -17.76
CA ASP A 423 3.31 31.01 -17.67
C ASP A 423 3.85 30.79 -16.24
N PHE A 424 3.00 30.96 -15.21
CA PHE A 424 3.35 30.67 -13.83
C PHE A 424 3.65 29.18 -13.62
N GLN A 425 2.76 28.30 -14.08
CA GLN A 425 2.95 26.85 -13.98
C GLN A 425 4.21 26.40 -14.73
N LYS A 426 4.47 26.97 -15.91
CA LYS A 426 5.70 26.69 -16.68
C LYS A 426 6.97 27.11 -15.94
N GLU A 427 6.99 28.32 -15.37
CA GLU A 427 8.14 28.81 -14.61
C GLU A 427 8.35 27.96 -13.34
N LEU A 428 7.27 27.67 -12.62
CA LEU A 428 7.33 26.82 -11.43
C LEU A 428 7.82 25.41 -11.75
N ALA A 429 7.35 24.80 -12.85
CA ALA A 429 7.81 23.49 -13.30
C ALA A 429 9.31 23.46 -13.58
N GLY A 430 9.87 24.49 -14.23
CA GLY A 430 11.30 24.59 -14.47
C GLY A 430 12.14 24.74 -13.19
N LEU A 431 11.62 25.46 -12.20
CA LEU A 431 12.27 25.61 -10.90
C LEU A 431 12.23 24.31 -10.08
N LEU A 432 11.07 23.64 -10.05
CA LEU A 432 10.92 22.33 -9.40
C LEU A 432 11.74 21.24 -10.12
N ALA A 433 11.88 21.31 -11.44
CA ALA A 433 12.73 20.40 -12.21
C ALA A 433 14.21 20.52 -11.80
N ALA A 434 14.71 21.74 -11.62
CA ALA A 434 16.06 21.98 -11.14
C ALA A 434 16.25 21.48 -9.70
N ASP A 435 15.25 21.72 -8.84
CA ASP A 435 15.28 21.24 -7.46
C ASP A 435 15.19 19.70 -7.36
N TYR A 436 14.41 19.04 -8.23
CA TYR A 436 14.35 17.58 -8.34
C TYR A 436 15.71 16.97 -8.75
N MET A 437 16.41 17.60 -9.70
CA MET A 437 17.77 17.21 -10.05
C MET A 437 18.70 17.29 -8.82
N GLU A 438 18.63 18.38 -8.05
CA GLU A 438 19.40 18.49 -6.80
C GLU A 438 19.03 17.41 -5.79
N LEU A 439 17.74 17.12 -5.63
CA LEU A 439 17.23 16.06 -4.74
C LEU A 439 17.80 14.70 -5.11
N VAL A 440 17.63 14.26 -6.36
CA VAL A 440 18.13 12.95 -6.85
C VAL A 440 19.64 12.85 -6.67
N ASN A 441 20.39 13.88 -7.07
CA ASN A 441 21.84 13.90 -6.94
C ASN A 441 22.30 13.87 -5.47
N SER A 442 21.57 14.55 -4.57
CA SER A 442 21.91 14.58 -3.14
C SER A 442 21.75 13.24 -2.44
N ARG A 443 20.89 12.36 -2.96
CA ARG A 443 20.68 11.00 -2.44
C ARG A 443 21.83 10.05 -2.75
N ASN A 444 22.72 10.40 -3.68
CA ASN A 444 23.84 9.58 -4.12
C ASN A 444 23.39 8.14 -4.47
N LEU A 445 22.30 8.03 -5.24
CA LEU A 445 21.72 6.76 -5.62
C LEU A 445 22.74 5.95 -6.43
N THR A 446 22.79 4.64 -6.17
CA THR A 446 23.56 3.70 -6.98
C THR A 446 22.71 2.48 -7.29
N VAL A 447 23.03 1.83 -8.41
CA VAL A 447 22.41 0.57 -8.79
C VAL A 447 23.41 -0.29 -9.57
N SER A 448 23.28 -1.61 -9.48
CA SER A 448 23.96 -2.54 -10.40
C SER A 448 22.99 -3.03 -11.46
N GLU A 449 23.46 -3.12 -12.70
CA GLU A 449 22.68 -3.56 -13.87
C GLU A 449 22.11 -4.96 -13.69
N SER A 450 22.83 -5.84 -13.01
CA SER A 450 22.36 -7.19 -12.68
C SER A 450 21.19 -7.20 -11.70
N ALA A 451 21.08 -6.20 -10.82
CA ALA A 451 19.98 -6.10 -9.84
C ALA A 451 18.67 -5.67 -10.51
N ILE A 452 18.75 -4.75 -11.48
CA ILE A 452 17.57 -4.23 -12.21
C ILE A 452 17.31 -4.95 -13.54
N GLY A 453 18.25 -5.77 -14.02
CA GLY A 453 18.13 -6.46 -15.30
C GLY A 453 18.21 -5.55 -16.52
N VAL A 454 18.84 -4.38 -16.41
CA VAL A 454 18.94 -3.36 -17.45
C VAL A 454 20.41 -3.03 -17.70
N ASP A 455 20.80 -3.01 -18.97
CA ASP A 455 22.13 -2.56 -19.44
C ASP A 455 22.10 -1.04 -19.59
N ILE A 456 22.63 -0.33 -18.59
CA ILE A 456 22.56 1.15 -18.55
C ILE A 456 23.64 1.73 -19.46
N ASP A 457 24.84 1.13 -19.49
CA ASP A 457 25.97 1.68 -20.24
C ASP A 457 26.04 1.21 -21.71
N GLY A 458 25.19 0.25 -22.08
CA GLY A 458 25.03 -0.25 -23.44
C GLY A 458 26.20 -1.12 -23.90
N ASP A 459 26.97 -1.70 -22.98
CA ASP A 459 28.11 -2.56 -23.30
C ASP A 459 27.71 -4.00 -23.69
N GLY A 460 26.42 -4.34 -23.57
CA GLY A 460 25.83 -5.63 -23.88
C GLY A 460 25.96 -6.65 -22.75
N THR A 461 26.35 -6.24 -21.55
CA THR A 461 26.49 -7.11 -20.38
C THR A 461 25.87 -6.52 -19.12
N LEU A 462 25.17 -7.35 -18.34
CA LEU A 462 24.69 -6.94 -17.03
C LEU A 462 25.81 -7.10 -16.01
N SER A 463 26.29 -6.00 -15.44
CA SER A 463 27.35 -6.00 -14.44
C SER A 463 26.84 -5.89 -13.00
N ASP A 464 27.53 -6.53 -12.05
CA ASP A 464 27.33 -6.34 -10.60
C ASP A 464 28.01 -5.05 -10.08
N LYS A 465 28.46 -4.18 -10.98
CA LYS A 465 29.18 -2.97 -10.60
C LYS A 465 28.16 -1.89 -10.30
N GLU A 466 28.25 -1.29 -9.12
CA GLU A 466 27.45 -0.12 -8.76
C GLU A 466 27.77 1.06 -9.70
N ILE A 467 26.73 1.55 -10.36
CA ILE A 467 26.70 2.74 -11.20
C ILE A 467 26.06 3.86 -10.37
N ALA A 468 26.72 5.01 -10.32
CA ALA A 468 26.14 6.20 -9.71
C ALA A 468 25.08 6.78 -10.64
N LEU A 469 23.91 7.07 -10.09
CA LEU A 469 22.79 7.67 -10.82
C LEU A 469 22.79 9.17 -10.57
N THR A 470 22.98 9.94 -11.65
CA THR A 470 22.99 11.39 -11.62
C THR A 470 22.09 11.96 -12.70
N ILE A 471 21.52 13.13 -12.41
CA ILE A 471 20.89 14.02 -13.39
C ILE A 471 21.85 15.19 -13.61
N GLU A 472 22.10 15.51 -14.87
CA GLU A 472 22.97 16.59 -15.34
C GLU A 472 22.17 17.54 -16.23
N HIS A 473 22.64 18.78 -16.36
CA HIS A 473 21.98 19.80 -17.17
C HIS A 473 23.02 20.62 -17.97
N ASP A 474 22.75 20.92 -19.25
CA ASP A 474 23.66 21.63 -20.17
C ASP A 474 24.12 23.01 -19.65
N GLY A 475 23.34 23.63 -18.74
CA GLY A 475 23.68 24.90 -18.09
C GLY A 475 24.66 24.80 -16.91
N ASP A 476 24.85 23.60 -16.35
CA ASP A 476 25.69 23.31 -15.18
C ASP A 476 27.10 22.87 -15.61
N ASP A 477 27.73 23.68 -16.45
CA ASP A 477 29.16 23.59 -16.65
C ASP A 477 29.83 24.08 -15.35
N SER A 478 30.04 23.13 -14.43
CA SER A 478 30.81 23.31 -13.21
C SER A 478 32.23 23.73 -13.57
N SER A 479 32.40 25.04 -13.73
CA SER A 479 33.68 25.71 -13.56
C SER A 479 34.07 25.58 -12.08
N GLY A 480 34.48 24.37 -11.72
CA GLY A 480 35.37 24.14 -10.60
C GLY A 480 36.50 25.15 -10.74
N SER A 481 36.52 26.10 -9.81
CA SER A 481 37.62 27.03 -9.59
C SER A 481 38.85 26.23 -9.19
N ASP A 482 39.47 25.56 -10.16
CA ASP A 482 40.84 25.12 -10.07
C ASP A 482 41.71 26.38 -10.09
N THR A 483 42.18 26.74 -8.90
CA THR A 483 43.19 27.76 -8.72
C THR A 483 44.38 27.44 -9.62
N VAL A 484 44.53 28.21 -10.69
CA VAL A 484 45.73 28.26 -11.53
C VAL A 484 46.93 28.55 -10.64
N SER A 485 47.72 27.52 -10.34
CA SER A 485 49.13 27.67 -10.00
C SER A 485 49.92 27.59 -11.29
N SER A 486 50.36 28.75 -11.75
CA SER A 486 51.36 28.91 -12.80
C SER A 486 52.68 28.25 -12.38
N SER A 487 53.15 27.30 -13.17
CA SER A 487 54.59 27.12 -13.36
C SER A 487 54.87 26.63 -14.77
N ASP A 488 55.54 27.50 -15.53
CA ASP A 488 56.24 27.21 -16.76
C ASP A 488 57.07 25.92 -16.66
N ASP A 489 56.97 25.03 -17.65
CA ASP A 489 58.18 24.48 -18.28
C ASP A 489 57.92 24.05 -19.73
N THR A 490 58.98 24.13 -20.51
CA THR A 490 59.02 24.17 -21.97
C THR A 490 59.69 22.91 -22.56
N SER A 491 59.45 22.66 -23.86
CA SER A 491 60.12 21.71 -24.77
C SER A 491 59.66 20.23 -24.68
N SER A 492 59.44 19.44 -25.73
CA SER A 492 59.88 19.40 -27.14
C SER A 492 58.97 18.41 -27.92
N PRO A 493 58.88 18.44 -29.27
CA PRO A 493 58.01 17.56 -30.04
C PRO A 493 58.75 16.33 -30.59
N ASP A 494 58.11 15.15 -30.63
CA ASP A 494 58.35 14.20 -31.74
C ASP A 494 57.25 13.15 -31.95
N ASN A 495 57.10 12.86 -33.23
CA ASN A 495 56.24 12.02 -34.05
C ASN A 495 56.42 10.48 -33.83
N SER A 496 55.34 9.67 -33.94
CA SER A 496 55.19 8.62 -34.99
C SER A 496 54.08 7.58 -34.74
N SER A 497 53.11 7.56 -35.67
CA SER A 497 52.54 6.43 -36.45
C SER A 497 52.17 5.05 -35.84
N GLY A 498 50.94 4.62 -36.18
CA GLY A 498 50.49 3.22 -36.37
C GLY A 498 49.49 2.77 -35.29
N THR A 499 48.30 2.26 -35.56
CA THR A 499 47.75 1.52 -36.72
C THR A 499 46.22 1.55 -36.67
N SER A 500 45.62 1.65 -37.84
CA SER A 500 44.18 1.50 -38.10
C SER A 500 43.72 0.06 -37.86
N SER A 501 42.66 -0.09 -37.07
CA SER A 501 41.72 -1.22 -37.12
C SER A 501 40.31 -0.66 -36.96
N THR A 502 39.51 -0.85 -38.00
CA THR A 502 38.08 -0.54 -38.08
C THR A 502 37.30 -1.33 -37.04
N ALA A 503 36.71 -0.64 -36.06
CA ALA A 503 35.65 -1.13 -35.19
C ALA A 503 34.33 -0.49 -35.64
N SER A 504 33.31 -1.33 -35.76
CA SER A 504 31.92 -1.01 -36.04
C SER A 504 31.32 -0.16 -34.92
N SER A 505 30.42 0.74 -35.33
CA SER A 505 29.68 1.69 -34.51
C SER A 505 28.75 1.03 -33.49
N ALA A 506 29.05 1.22 -32.21
CA ALA A 506 28.13 1.27 -31.07
C ALA A 506 28.96 1.74 -29.85
N GLY A 507 28.40 2.62 -29.01
CA GLY A 507 28.94 2.94 -27.68
C GLY A 507 30.11 3.94 -27.63
N GLU A 508 29.79 5.23 -27.52
CA GLU A 508 30.48 6.21 -26.67
C GLU A 508 29.66 7.52 -26.75
N ALA A 509 28.60 7.62 -25.96
CA ALA A 509 27.92 8.90 -25.69
C ALA A 509 28.50 9.56 -24.43
N SER A 510 29.83 9.69 -24.37
CA SER A 510 30.46 10.77 -23.61
C SER A 510 30.38 12.04 -24.48
N GLY A 511 29.15 12.48 -24.73
CA GLY A 511 28.86 13.58 -25.64
C GLY A 511 28.57 14.85 -24.84
N THR A 512 29.38 15.88 -25.06
CA THR A 512 28.94 17.28 -24.94
C THR A 512 27.86 17.55 -26.00
N GLY A 513 26.73 16.86 -25.88
CA GLY A 513 25.60 16.82 -26.80
C GLY A 513 24.68 18.02 -26.62
N ASP A 514 23.87 18.29 -27.63
CA ASP A 514 22.78 19.26 -27.56
C ASP A 514 21.57 18.55 -26.96
N HIS A 515 21.27 18.78 -25.68
CA HIS A 515 20.14 18.15 -24.98
C HIS A 515 18.90 19.05 -24.96
N SER A 516 18.77 19.97 -25.93
CA SER A 516 17.65 20.92 -25.97
C SER A 516 16.27 20.25 -26.07
N ALA A 517 16.19 19.03 -26.62
CA ALA A 517 14.94 18.28 -26.74
C ALA A 517 14.39 17.78 -25.40
N THR A 518 15.23 17.77 -24.36
CA THR A 518 14.88 17.41 -22.97
C THR A 518 15.07 18.60 -22.02
N ASN A 519 14.91 19.83 -22.56
CA ASN A 519 15.19 21.09 -21.87
C ASN A 519 16.59 21.16 -21.22
N GLY A 520 17.57 20.44 -21.79
CA GLY A 520 18.95 20.44 -21.35
C GLY A 520 19.29 19.34 -20.34
N TYR A 521 18.33 18.51 -19.89
CA TYR A 521 18.56 17.46 -18.89
C TYR A 521 18.99 16.13 -19.52
N TYR A 522 19.98 15.48 -18.88
CA TYR A 522 20.53 14.18 -19.26
C TYR A 522 21.15 13.50 -18.01
N GLY A 523 21.83 12.37 -18.18
CA GLY A 523 22.59 11.70 -17.11
C GLY A 523 22.13 10.27 -16.85
N THR A 524 22.91 9.52 -16.06
CA THR A 524 22.73 8.09 -15.87
C THR A 524 21.40 7.71 -15.22
N TYR A 525 20.80 8.61 -14.43
CA TYR A 525 19.45 8.40 -13.89
C TYR A 525 18.37 8.43 -15.00
N LEU A 526 18.54 9.31 -15.99
CA LEU A 526 17.64 9.39 -17.15
C LEU A 526 17.92 8.29 -18.18
N ASP A 527 19.16 7.84 -18.28
CA ASP A 527 19.52 6.65 -19.07
C ASP A 527 18.82 5.41 -18.51
N LEU A 528 18.83 5.23 -17.18
CA LEU A 528 18.08 4.18 -16.50
C LEU A 528 16.57 4.29 -16.78
N TYR A 529 16.00 5.48 -16.64
CA TYR A 529 14.57 5.72 -16.90
C TYR A 529 14.20 5.33 -18.34
N LEU A 530 14.98 5.76 -19.34
CA LEU A 530 14.78 5.39 -20.74
C LEU A 530 14.88 3.87 -20.94
N ALA A 531 15.93 3.25 -20.42
CA ALA A 531 16.19 1.82 -20.60
C ALA A 531 15.11 0.95 -19.91
N LYS A 532 14.50 1.42 -18.82
CA LYS A 532 13.32 0.77 -18.22
C LYS A 532 12.12 0.82 -19.15
N PHE A 533 11.81 1.95 -19.79
CA PHE A 533 10.75 1.98 -20.82
C PHE A 533 11.04 1.01 -21.97
N GLU A 534 12.29 0.96 -22.45
CA GLU A 534 12.68 0.05 -23.54
C GLU A 534 12.50 -1.42 -23.14
N GLN A 535 12.94 -1.78 -21.92
CA GLN A 535 12.75 -3.10 -21.33
C GLN A 535 11.26 -3.47 -21.26
N GLN A 536 10.41 -2.56 -20.80
CA GLN A 536 8.98 -2.80 -20.68
C GLN A 536 8.28 -2.93 -22.04
N LEU A 537 8.71 -2.17 -23.07
CA LEU A 537 8.17 -2.30 -24.43
C LEU A 537 8.61 -3.61 -25.07
N GLN A 538 9.87 -3.98 -24.87
CA GLN A 538 10.40 -5.26 -25.32
C GLN A 538 9.63 -6.41 -24.69
N TRP A 539 9.44 -6.38 -23.37
CA TRP A 539 8.67 -7.40 -22.66
C TRP A 539 7.24 -7.49 -23.19
N MET A 540 6.56 -6.36 -23.41
CA MET A 540 5.21 -6.32 -23.96
C MET A 540 5.16 -7.02 -25.32
N ILE A 541 6.06 -6.66 -26.24
CA ILE A 541 6.15 -7.22 -27.59
C ILE A 541 6.42 -8.73 -27.56
N ASP A 542 7.33 -9.17 -26.69
CA ASP A 542 7.71 -10.58 -26.56
C ASP A 542 6.57 -11.45 -25.98
N ASN A 543 5.60 -10.83 -25.30
CA ASN A 543 4.50 -11.52 -24.63
C ASN A 543 3.13 -11.38 -25.33
N LEU A 544 3.05 -10.79 -26.53
CA LEU A 544 1.78 -10.61 -27.27
C LEU A 544 1.07 -11.92 -27.63
N ASP A 545 1.75 -13.07 -27.56
CA ASP A 545 1.12 -14.39 -27.73
C ASP A 545 0.10 -14.70 -26.62
N TYR A 546 0.22 -14.04 -25.45
CA TYR A 546 -0.71 -14.17 -24.33
C TYR A 546 -1.95 -13.28 -24.43
N ALA A 547 -2.01 -12.35 -25.39
CA ALA A 547 -3.10 -11.41 -25.57
C ALA A 547 -4.37 -12.09 -26.14
N SER A 548 -4.90 -13.12 -25.49
CA SER A 548 -5.84 -14.08 -26.09
C SER A 548 -7.24 -13.55 -26.42
N ASP A 549 -7.60 -12.42 -25.82
CA ASP A 549 -8.89 -11.71 -25.91
C ASP A 549 -8.83 -10.48 -26.83
N TRP A 550 -7.63 -10.09 -27.29
CA TRP A 550 -7.47 -8.90 -28.13
C TRP A 550 -7.95 -9.10 -29.56
N THR A 551 -8.37 -7.99 -30.17
CA THR A 551 -8.70 -7.90 -31.59
C THR A 551 -7.55 -7.28 -32.37
N TRP A 552 -7.12 -7.93 -33.45
CA TRP A 552 -6.10 -7.43 -34.37
C TRP A 552 -6.70 -6.90 -35.66
N PHE A 553 -6.10 -5.83 -36.19
CA PHE A 553 -6.57 -5.12 -37.38
C PHE A 553 -5.53 -5.16 -38.50
N SER A 554 -5.99 -5.16 -39.75
CA SER A 554 -5.14 -4.98 -40.93
C SER A 554 -4.63 -3.53 -41.02
N SER A 555 -3.66 -3.28 -41.91
CA SER A 555 -3.17 -1.92 -42.18
C SER A 555 -4.24 -0.97 -42.78
N SER A 556 -5.39 -1.49 -43.23
CA SER A 556 -6.53 -0.67 -43.66
C SER A 556 -7.53 -0.37 -42.52
N GLY A 557 -7.29 -0.89 -41.31
CA GLY A 557 -8.17 -0.74 -40.15
C GLY A 557 -9.32 -1.74 -40.09
N ASP A 558 -9.32 -2.78 -40.95
CA ASP A 558 -10.32 -3.84 -40.92
C ASP A 558 -9.92 -4.93 -39.93
N ALA A 559 -10.84 -5.42 -39.10
CA ALA A 559 -10.57 -6.55 -38.20
C ALA A 559 -10.13 -7.78 -39.01
N LEU A 560 -9.04 -8.42 -38.58
CA LEU A 560 -8.53 -9.64 -39.21
C LEU A 560 -9.49 -10.81 -39.00
N SER A 561 -9.54 -11.73 -39.96
CA SER A 561 -10.23 -13.02 -39.78
C SER A 561 -9.48 -13.94 -38.81
N ASP A 562 -10.20 -14.94 -38.28
CA ASP A 562 -9.61 -16.01 -37.46
C ASP A 562 -8.44 -16.71 -38.16
N GLU A 563 -8.57 -16.98 -39.47
CA GLU A 563 -7.50 -17.57 -40.27
C GLU A 563 -6.28 -16.65 -40.42
N GLU A 564 -6.48 -15.34 -40.49
CA GLU A 564 -5.39 -14.36 -40.57
C GLU A 564 -4.66 -14.23 -39.23
N VAL A 565 -5.39 -14.16 -38.11
CA VAL A 565 -4.79 -14.14 -36.76
C VAL A 565 -4.03 -15.44 -36.47
N ALA A 566 -4.59 -16.59 -36.84
CA ALA A 566 -3.91 -17.88 -36.69
C ALA A 566 -2.63 -17.99 -37.52
N ALA A 567 -2.46 -17.16 -38.56
CA ALA A 567 -1.28 -17.12 -39.41
C ALA A 567 -0.24 -16.08 -38.97
N MET A 568 -0.59 -15.14 -38.07
CA MET A 568 0.34 -14.12 -37.59
C MET A 568 1.52 -14.76 -36.86
N THR A 569 2.73 -14.34 -37.24
CA THR A 569 3.95 -14.60 -36.49
C THR A 569 4.08 -13.65 -35.30
N ALA A 570 5.03 -13.92 -34.39
CA ALA A 570 5.37 -12.96 -33.33
C ALA A 570 5.80 -11.60 -33.91
N ALA A 571 6.55 -11.59 -35.01
CA ALA A 571 6.94 -10.36 -35.71
C ALA A 571 5.73 -9.61 -36.30
N ASP A 572 4.73 -10.31 -36.85
CA ASP A 572 3.52 -9.67 -37.36
C ASP A 572 2.71 -9.01 -36.22
N ARG A 573 2.66 -9.66 -35.04
CA ARG A 573 2.04 -9.11 -33.83
C ARG A 573 2.80 -7.91 -33.28
N ALA A 574 4.12 -7.99 -33.21
CA ALA A 574 4.99 -6.88 -32.81
C ALA A 574 4.76 -5.64 -33.68
N THR A 575 4.81 -5.80 -35.01
CA THR A 575 4.53 -4.71 -35.94
C THR A 575 3.12 -4.18 -35.79
N ALA A 576 2.12 -5.05 -35.61
CA ALA A 576 0.74 -4.62 -35.37
C ALA A 576 0.56 -3.82 -34.08
N PHE A 577 1.26 -4.21 -33.02
CA PHE A 577 1.25 -3.50 -31.75
C PHE A 577 1.87 -2.11 -31.89
N VAL A 578 3.07 -2.02 -32.45
CA VAL A 578 3.78 -0.74 -32.66
C VAL A 578 3.00 0.22 -33.57
N GLU A 579 2.27 -0.30 -34.55
CA GLU A 579 1.40 0.51 -35.43
C GLU A 579 0.01 0.79 -34.82
N GLY A 580 -0.24 0.43 -33.56
CA GLY A 580 -1.53 0.64 -32.86
C GLY A 580 -2.70 -0.18 -33.43
N ARG A 581 -2.44 -1.22 -34.23
CA ARG A 581 -3.44 -2.01 -34.96
C ARG A 581 -4.06 -3.12 -34.11
N TYR A 582 -4.46 -2.78 -32.90
CA TYR A 582 -5.09 -3.70 -31.98
C TYR A 582 -6.15 -3.01 -31.12
N SER A 583 -6.98 -3.82 -30.47
CA SER A 583 -7.84 -3.38 -29.37
C SER A 583 -7.89 -4.47 -28.32
N GLY A 584 -7.63 -4.08 -27.07
CA GLY A 584 -7.52 -4.97 -25.91
C GLY A 584 -7.73 -4.18 -24.61
N THR A 585 -8.08 -4.88 -23.55
CA THR A 585 -8.30 -4.26 -22.23
C THR A 585 -6.97 -4.07 -21.52
N MET A 586 -6.49 -2.82 -21.43
CA MET A 586 -5.24 -2.45 -20.73
C MET A 586 -5.49 -1.64 -19.47
N THR A 587 -6.63 -0.96 -19.40
CA THR A 587 -7.09 -0.18 -18.25
C THR A 587 -8.09 -0.98 -17.45
N SER A 588 -7.96 -1.00 -16.12
CA SER A 588 -9.02 -1.55 -15.29
C SER A 588 -10.25 -0.63 -15.36
N SER A 589 -11.43 -1.18 -15.61
CA SER A 589 -12.64 -0.50 -15.15
C SER A 589 -12.59 -0.59 -13.63
N THR A 590 -12.44 0.54 -12.95
CA THR A 590 -12.46 0.66 -11.49
C THR A 590 -13.58 -0.19 -10.87
N ALA A 591 -13.23 -1.39 -10.40
CA ALA A 591 -14.08 -2.27 -9.62
C ALA A 591 -13.28 -3.31 -8.80
N ALA A 592 -11.98 -3.08 -8.56
CA ALA A 592 -11.23 -3.75 -7.48
C ALA A 592 -11.34 -2.93 -6.17
N ALA A 593 -12.56 -2.51 -5.85
CA ALA A 593 -13.00 -2.12 -4.53
C ALA A 593 -14.45 -2.61 -4.45
N GLY A 594 -14.72 -3.52 -3.52
CA GLY A 594 -15.89 -4.41 -3.53
C GLY A 594 -17.21 -3.72 -3.91
N THR A 595 -17.71 -4.04 -5.10
CA THR A 595 -19.15 -3.96 -5.38
C THR A 595 -19.62 -5.26 -6.02
N THR A 596 -20.81 -5.64 -5.61
CA THR A 596 -21.43 -6.97 -5.69
C THR A 596 -21.93 -7.36 -7.08
N ASP A 597 -21.77 -8.66 -7.41
CA ASP A 597 -22.58 -9.49 -8.31
C ASP A 597 -23.04 -8.94 -9.68
N GLY A 598 -22.55 -9.59 -10.76
CA GLY A 598 -23.40 -9.93 -11.92
C GLY A 598 -22.77 -9.83 -13.31
N ALA A 599 -22.31 -10.97 -13.84
CA ALA A 599 -22.24 -11.45 -15.24
C ALA A 599 -22.03 -10.49 -16.45
N PRO A 600 -21.26 -10.92 -17.48
CA PRO A 600 -20.79 -10.06 -18.58
C PRO A 600 -21.87 -9.84 -19.66
N GLY A 601 -21.97 -8.61 -20.16
CA GLY A 601 -22.89 -8.25 -21.25
C GLY A 601 -22.56 -6.93 -21.91
N ASP A 602 -21.75 -7.01 -22.97
CA ASP A 602 -21.89 -6.32 -24.27
C ASP A 602 -22.40 -4.85 -24.26
N LEU A 603 -21.49 -3.91 -24.52
CA LEU A 603 -21.85 -2.57 -25.00
C LEU A 603 -20.97 -2.17 -26.19
N ALA A 604 -21.21 -2.83 -27.33
CA ALA A 604 -20.88 -2.28 -28.64
C ALA A 604 -21.79 -1.08 -29.01
N GLY A 605 -21.13 -0.03 -29.52
CA GLY A 605 -21.60 1.20 -30.18
C GLY A 605 -23.10 1.48 -30.42
N GLY A 606 -23.53 2.70 -30.06
CA GLY A 606 -24.80 3.29 -30.53
C GLY A 606 -24.85 4.82 -30.41
N THR A 607 -24.90 5.51 -31.56
CA THR A 607 -25.17 6.95 -31.73
C THR A 607 -26.46 7.42 -31.03
N LEU A 608 -26.40 8.57 -30.34
CA LEU A 608 -27.50 9.21 -29.60
C LEU A 608 -28.55 9.91 -30.50
N PRO A 609 -29.88 9.81 -30.22
CA PRO A 609 -30.90 10.65 -30.83
C PRO A 609 -31.32 11.86 -29.97
N ASP A 610 -31.71 12.92 -30.67
CA ASP A 610 -32.13 14.27 -30.24
C ASP A 610 -33.32 14.33 -29.25
N ALA A 611 -33.20 15.21 -28.25
CA ALA A 611 -34.17 15.45 -27.18
C ALA A 611 -35.11 16.61 -27.52
N SER A 612 -36.35 16.30 -27.94
CA SER A 612 -37.44 17.26 -27.86
C SER A 612 -38.80 16.61 -27.57
N GLY A 613 -39.32 16.92 -26.38
CA GLY A 613 -40.73 16.79 -26.03
C GLY A 613 -41.01 15.85 -24.87
N LEU A 614 -41.44 16.41 -23.73
CA LEU A 614 -42.71 16.13 -23.03
C LEU A 614 -42.82 17.02 -21.75
N PRO A 615 -44.02 17.23 -21.18
CA PRO A 615 -44.49 18.55 -20.73
C PRO A 615 -44.60 18.78 -19.21
N ASP A 616 -44.70 20.07 -18.86
CA ASP A 616 -44.87 20.69 -17.52
C ASP A 616 -46.10 20.23 -16.71
N GLY A 617 -45.93 20.14 -15.39
CA GLY A 617 -47.01 20.08 -14.40
C GLY A 617 -46.53 20.38 -12.97
N ASP A 618 -47.06 21.46 -12.38
CA ASP A 618 -46.71 22.12 -11.11
C ASP A 618 -46.79 21.28 -9.80
N LEU A 619 -45.91 21.60 -8.84
CA LEU A 619 -45.96 21.20 -7.42
C LEU A 619 -46.66 22.26 -6.54
N PRO A 620 -47.33 21.90 -5.43
CA PRO A 620 -47.93 22.86 -4.48
C PRO A 620 -47.01 23.24 -3.31
N ASP A 621 -47.17 24.49 -2.85
CA ASP A 621 -46.34 25.21 -1.85
C ASP A 621 -46.49 24.77 -0.38
N GLY A 622 -45.37 24.78 0.37
CA GLY A 622 -45.39 25.07 1.82
C GLY A 622 -44.48 24.30 2.78
N LEU A 623 -43.17 24.15 2.53
CA LEU A 623 -42.16 23.78 3.56
C LEU A 623 -41.00 24.80 3.63
N PRO A 624 -40.39 25.03 4.81
CA PRO A 624 -39.27 25.96 4.99
C PRO A 624 -38.03 25.46 4.27
N GLY A 625 -37.33 26.37 3.59
CA GLY A 625 -36.40 26.09 2.50
C GLY A 625 -35.09 25.40 2.88
N ASP A 626 -34.77 24.46 2.00
CA ASP A 626 -33.49 23.83 1.67
C ASP A 626 -32.93 22.77 2.62
N LEU A 627 -33.51 21.58 2.52
CA LEU A 627 -32.84 20.26 2.56
C LEU A 627 -33.90 19.15 2.33
N ALA A 628 -33.49 18.12 1.57
CA ALA A 628 -34.15 16.85 1.24
C ALA A 628 -35.12 16.85 0.03
N GLY A 629 -34.99 15.96 -0.97
CA GLY A 629 -34.14 14.77 -1.09
C GLY A 629 -34.29 14.13 -2.48
N GLY A 630 -33.31 13.29 -2.83
CA GLY A 630 -33.08 12.80 -4.20
C GLY A 630 -34.00 11.69 -4.70
N THR A 631 -33.78 11.34 -5.97
CA THR A 631 -33.39 10.00 -6.49
C THR A 631 -33.59 9.97 -8.00
N GLY A 632 -32.56 9.53 -8.74
CA GLY A 632 -32.64 9.28 -10.18
C GLY A 632 -31.33 9.57 -10.91
N ILE A 633 -30.22 8.96 -10.47
CA ILE A 633 -28.91 9.09 -11.10
C ILE A 633 -28.86 8.14 -12.30
N ALA A 634 -28.88 8.71 -13.50
CA ALA A 634 -28.59 8.02 -14.75
C ALA A 634 -27.94 8.99 -15.73
N GLY A 635 -26.65 8.77 -16.00
CA GLY A 635 -25.94 9.22 -17.20
C GLY A 635 -25.81 10.74 -17.43
N ALA A 636 -24.86 11.37 -16.75
CA ALA A 636 -24.11 12.51 -17.30
C ALA A 636 -22.64 12.08 -17.24
N GLY A 637 -21.89 11.91 -18.33
CA GLY A 637 -21.88 12.72 -19.54
C GLY A 637 -20.80 13.79 -19.39
N LEU A 638 -19.54 13.35 -19.39
CA LEU A 638 -18.35 14.18 -19.54
C LEU A 638 -18.48 14.95 -20.87
N ASN A 639 -18.94 16.20 -20.80
CA ASN A 639 -18.67 17.28 -21.76
C ASN A 639 -19.48 18.51 -21.36
N GLY A 640 -18.85 19.41 -20.60
CA GLY A 640 -19.38 20.74 -20.33
C GLY A 640 -19.12 21.30 -18.94
N MET A 641 -17.88 21.25 -18.43
CA MET A 641 -17.46 22.10 -17.31
C MET A 641 -16.70 23.29 -17.88
N GLY A 642 -17.44 24.39 -18.10
CA GLY A 642 -16.81 25.70 -18.11
C GLY A 642 -16.47 26.08 -16.67
N ASP A 643 -15.20 26.34 -16.43
CA ASP A 643 -14.66 27.32 -15.47
C ASP A 643 -15.44 27.47 -14.15
N PHE A 644 -15.22 26.53 -13.22
CA PHE A 644 -15.48 26.72 -11.79
C PHE A 644 -14.39 26.01 -10.98
N VAL A 645 -13.47 26.82 -10.50
CA VAL A 645 -12.48 26.54 -9.45
C VAL A 645 -13.17 26.67 -8.08
N GLY A 646 -13.02 25.67 -7.22
CA GLY A 646 -13.20 25.72 -5.76
C GLY A 646 -14.63 25.74 -5.19
N THR A 647 -15.04 24.63 -4.57
CA THR A 647 -15.75 24.64 -3.29
C THR A 647 -15.28 23.44 -2.42
N PRO A 648 -15.14 23.58 -1.09
CA PRO A 648 -14.44 22.60 -0.22
C PRO A 648 -15.08 21.21 -0.06
N ASP A 649 -16.18 20.90 -0.74
CA ASP A 649 -16.92 19.63 -0.56
C ASP A 649 -16.55 18.54 -1.57
N GLU A 650 -15.73 18.84 -2.59
CA GLU A 650 -15.18 17.85 -3.51
C GLU A 650 -13.76 18.32 -3.87
N GLY A 651 -12.72 17.79 -3.20
CA GLY A 651 -11.34 18.19 -3.50
C GLY A 651 -11.06 17.99 -5.00
N THR A 652 -10.92 19.04 -5.78
CA THR A 652 -10.60 18.90 -7.19
C THR A 652 -9.10 19.03 -7.35
N THR A 653 -8.42 18.01 -7.87
CA THR A 653 -7.07 18.21 -8.44
C THR A 653 -7.19 19.22 -9.57
N GLN A 654 -6.36 20.27 -9.56
CA GLN A 654 -6.34 21.24 -10.65
C GLN A 654 -5.94 20.51 -11.94
N SER A 655 -6.78 20.61 -12.96
CA SER A 655 -6.53 19.95 -14.25
C SER A 655 -5.28 20.53 -14.91
N ALA A 656 -4.48 19.68 -15.55
CA ALA A 656 -3.31 20.07 -16.36
C ALA A 656 -3.57 21.19 -17.38
N THR A 657 -4.84 21.34 -17.81
CA THR A 657 -5.25 22.36 -18.80
C THR A 657 -5.77 23.67 -18.18
N GLY A 658 -5.82 23.76 -16.85
CA GLY A 658 -6.31 24.95 -16.14
C GLY A 658 -5.35 26.13 -16.26
N ALA A 659 -5.84 27.27 -16.76
CA ALA A 659 -5.04 28.49 -16.96
C ALA A 659 -5.05 29.45 -15.76
N THR A 660 -5.98 29.28 -14.82
CA THR A 660 -6.04 30.04 -13.57
C THR A 660 -5.17 29.31 -12.54
N ASP A 661 -4.16 29.98 -11.98
CA ASP A 661 -3.26 29.38 -10.98
C ASP A 661 -3.95 29.19 -9.63
N SER A 662 -4.73 30.20 -9.20
CA SER A 662 -5.51 30.15 -7.97
C SER A 662 -6.77 31.00 -8.04
N ALA A 663 -7.86 30.47 -7.52
CA ALA A 663 -9.11 31.16 -7.26
C ALA A 663 -9.20 31.73 -5.84
N ASN A 664 -8.47 31.14 -4.90
CA ASN A 664 -8.57 31.48 -3.47
C ASN A 664 -7.67 32.66 -3.08
N TYR A 665 -6.62 32.94 -3.86
CA TYR A 665 -5.64 33.97 -3.54
C TYR A 665 -5.58 35.09 -4.59
N ASP A 666 -5.88 36.31 -4.14
CA ASP A 666 -5.79 37.52 -4.96
C ASP A 666 -4.33 37.90 -5.29
N SER A 667 -3.35 37.43 -4.49
CA SER A 667 -1.94 37.74 -4.67
C SER A 667 -1.01 36.58 -4.28
N PHE A 668 0.14 36.49 -4.94
CA PHE A 668 1.18 35.50 -4.62
C PHE A 668 1.67 35.62 -3.17
N ALA A 669 1.73 36.85 -2.64
CA ALA A 669 2.18 37.09 -1.26
C ALA A 669 1.20 36.52 -0.22
N ASP A 670 -0.11 36.59 -0.49
CA ASP A 670 -1.13 36.00 0.40
C ASP A 670 -1.11 34.47 0.33
N MET A 671 -0.94 33.91 -0.88
CA MET A 671 -0.75 32.47 -1.10
C MET A 671 0.49 31.95 -0.35
N LEU A 672 1.65 32.58 -0.56
CA LEU A 672 2.91 32.16 0.07
C LEU A 672 2.83 32.21 1.60
N ALA A 673 2.14 33.23 2.16
CA ALA A 673 1.95 33.34 3.59
C ALA A 673 1.06 32.20 4.16
N ALA A 674 0.07 31.74 3.40
CA ALA A 674 -0.76 30.59 3.77
C ALA A 674 0.05 29.29 3.74
N TYR A 675 0.76 29.02 2.63
CA TYR A 675 1.70 27.90 2.52
C TYR A 675 2.66 27.83 3.70
N GLN A 676 3.33 28.95 4.00
CA GLN A 676 4.31 28.99 5.08
C GLN A 676 3.67 28.67 6.44
N ALA A 677 2.49 29.20 6.73
CA ALA A 677 1.78 28.94 7.99
C ALA A 677 1.38 27.47 8.14
N ASP A 678 0.87 26.86 7.06
CA ASP A 678 0.45 25.46 7.06
C ASP A 678 1.64 24.52 7.23
N VAL A 679 2.70 24.68 6.44
CA VAL A 679 3.89 23.81 6.53
C VAL A 679 4.60 23.99 7.88
N GLU A 680 4.68 25.22 8.43
CA GLU A 680 5.19 25.43 9.80
C GLU A 680 4.34 24.66 10.85
N SER A 681 3.02 24.55 10.63
CA SER A 681 2.14 23.78 11.52
C SER A 681 2.33 22.26 11.39
N VAL A 682 2.59 21.76 10.19
CA VAL A 682 2.89 20.35 9.93
C VAL A 682 4.21 19.96 10.58
N GLU A 683 5.23 20.82 10.46
CA GLU A 683 6.55 20.59 11.05
C GLU A 683 6.62 20.75 12.57
N ALA A 684 5.68 21.50 13.16
CA ALA A 684 5.53 21.52 14.62
C ALA A 684 5.26 20.12 15.20
N GLY A 685 4.76 19.21 14.35
CA GLY A 685 4.48 17.83 14.67
C GLY A 685 3.10 17.65 15.26
N ASP A 686 2.65 16.40 15.26
CA ASP A 686 1.42 15.99 15.91
C ASP A 686 1.60 15.86 17.44
N THR A 687 0.59 15.33 18.14
CA THR A 687 0.63 15.10 19.59
C THR A 687 1.77 14.16 20.03
N TYR A 688 2.34 13.37 19.12
CA TYR A 688 3.49 12.52 19.39
C TYR A 688 4.82 13.18 19.02
N GLY A 689 4.78 14.41 18.48
CA GLY A 689 5.95 15.16 18.02
C GLY A 689 6.50 14.65 16.69
N ASN A 690 5.68 13.96 15.90
CA ASN A 690 6.07 13.42 14.60
C ASN A 690 5.59 14.35 13.48
N ASN A 691 6.40 14.53 12.45
CA ASN A 691 5.95 15.15 11.20
C ASN A 691 5.15 14.11 10.41
N ILE A 692 3.86 14.38 10.18
CA ILE A 692 2.94 13.44 9.54
C ILE A 692 3.26 13.17 8.06
N VAL A 693 3.90 14.12 7.36
CA VAL A 693 4.38 13.93 5.97
C VAL A 693 5.52 12.93 5.95
N GLU A 694 6.47 13.06 6.89
CA GLU A 694 7.59 12.12 7.04
C GLU A 694 7.11 10.73 7.48
N LEU A 695 6.02 10.64 8.25
CA LEU A 695 5.37 9.38 8.60
C LEU A 695 4.78 8.66 7.37
N TYR A 696 4.28 9.41 6.40
CA TYR A 696 3.65 8.91 5.18
C TYR A 696 4.60 8.83 3.97
N ASN A 697 5.89 9.08 4.18
CA ASN A 697 6.91 8.92 3.17
C ASN A 697 7.54 7.51 3.27
N PRO A 698 7.19 6.54 2.39
CA PRO A 698 7.75 5.18 2.45
C PRO A 698 9.27 5.15 2.33
N LEU A 699 9.89 6.11 1.63
CA LEU A 699 11.35 6.17 1.44
C LEU A 699 12.12 6.34 2.76
N ASN A 700 11.48 6.83 3.82
CA ASN A 700 12.09 6.96 5.14
C ASN A 700 12.22 5.63 5.89
N TYR A 701 11.44 4.60 5.50
CA TYR A 701 11.29 3.37 6.25
C TYR A 701 11.93 2.15 5.58
N ILE A 702 12.07 2.19 4.26
CA ILE A 702 12.71 1.12 3.48
C ILE A 702 14.17 0.97 3.92
N GLY A 703 14.54 -0.22 4.41
CA GLY A 703 15.89 -0.49 4.94
C GLY A 703 16.20 0.22 6.27
N ALA A 704 15.22 0.89 6.89
CA ALA A 704 15.41 1.62 8.13
C ALA A 704 15.52 0.68 9.35
N ALA A 705 16.26 1.12 10.37
CA ALA A 705 16.43 0.33 11.58
C ALA A 705 15.10 0.20 12.34
N GLY A 706 14.62 -1.04 12.49
CA GLY A 706 13.34 -1.32 13.15
C GLY A 706 12.19 -1.62 12.19
N THR A 707 12.44 -1.56 10.89
CA THR A 707 11.52 -2.06 9.85
C THR A 707 11.82 -3.53 9.57
N SER A 708 10.76 -4.33 9.42
CA SER A 708 10.82 -5.68 8.85
C SER A 708 10.56 -5.62 7.34
N ASP A 709 11.56 -5.27 6.54
CA ASP A 709 11.38 -5.08 5.09
C ASP A 709 10.73 -6.31 4.42
N PRO A 710 9.83 -6.10 3.42
CA PRO A 710 9.20 -7.18 2.70
C PRO A 710 10.24 -8.00 1.94
N THR A 711 9.92 -9.28 1.70
CA THR A 711 10.77 -10.17 0.90
C THR A 711 10.76 -9.78 -0.58
N TRP A 712 9.61 -9.32 -1.08
CA TRP A 712 9.44 -8.93 -2.47
C TRP A 712 8.39 -7.84 -2.66
N VAL A 713 8.53 -7.04 -3.70
CA VAL A 713 7.65 -5.93 -4.07
C VAL A 713 7.44 -5.95 -5.58
N ARG A 714 6.19 -5.82 -6.04
CA ARG A 714 5.86 -5.55 -7.44
C ARG A 714 5.03 -4.27 -7.51
N LEU A 715 5.52 -3.28 -8.24
CA LEU A 715 4.78 -2.04 -8.51
C LEU A 715 4.35 -2.05 -9.98
N VAL A 716 3.07 -1.82 -10.23
CA VAL A 716 2.49 -1.90 -11.58
C VAL A 716 1.80 -0.59 -11.90
N SER A 717 2.29 0.13 -12.90
CA SER A 717 1.72 1.42 -13.33
C SER A 717 1.40 1.40 -14.81
N GLY A 718 0.42 2.20 -15.22
CA GLY A 718 0.14 2.42 -16.63
C GLY A 718 1.19 3.35 -17.22
N ALA A 719 1.89 2.93 -18.28
CA ALA A 719 2.92 3.76 -18.89
C ALA A 719 2.38 5.10 -19.43
N ALA A 720 1.07 5.21 -19.69
CA ALA A 720 0.40 6.43 -20.14
C ALA A 720 -0.37 7.17 -19.02
N GLU A 721 -0.29 6.74 -17.75
CA GLU A 721 -1.03 7.40 -16.67
C GLU A 721 -0.45 8.76 -16.29
N GLY A 722 -1.30 9.74 -15.99
CA GLY A 722 -0.89 11.09 -15.59
C GLY A 722 -1.01 11.40 -14.10
N ASP A 723 -1.51 10.45 -13.29
CA ASP A 723 -1.88 10.69 -11.89
C ASP A 723 -0.66 10.73 -10.94
N ILE A 724 0.44 10.08 -11.32
CA ILE A 724 1.72 10.09 -10.60
C ILE A 724 2.89 9.96 -11.60
N SER A 725 4.05 10.53 -11.26
CA SER A 725 5.23 10.40 -12.11
C SER A 725 5.81 8.99 -12.05
N MET A 726 6.33 8.50 -13.18
CA MET A 726 7.04 7.21 -13.19
C MET A 726 8.34 7.27 -12.38
N PHE A 727 8.90 8.46 -12.18
CA PHE A 727 10.06 8.65 -11.30
C PHE A 727 9.75 8.29 -9.84
N ASN A 728 8.52 8.45 -9.35
CA ASN A 728 8.15 8.02 -8.00
C ASN A 728 8.29 6.48 -7.85
N SER A 729 7.80 5.73 -8.83
CA SER A 729 7.93 4.26 -8.84
C SER A 729 9.39 3.81 -9.01
N LEU A 730 10.19 4.52 -9.81
CA LEU A 730 11.61 4.26 -9.97
C LEU A 730 12.40 4.52 -8.66
N ASN A 731 12.10 5.61 -7.96
CA ASN A 731 12.71 5.91 -6.67
C ASN A 731 12.39 4.85 -5.61
N LEU A 732 11.16 4.33 -5.59
CA LEU A 732 10.77 3.21 -4.73
C LEU A 732 11.54 1.94 -5.07
N GLU A 733 11.67 1.59 -6.35
CA GLU A 733 12.47 0.44 -6.81
C GLU A 733 13.90 0.50 -6.31
N LEU A 734 14.55 1.64 -6.54
CA LEU A 734 15.94 1.87 -6.13
C LEU A 734 16.09 1.76 -4.61
N ALA A 735 15.15 2.29 -3.84
CA ALA A 735 15.17 2.20 -2.38
C ALA A 735 15.03 0.75 -1.90
N PHE A 736 14.07 -0.02 -2.43
CA PHE A 736 13.86 -1.41 -2.03
C PHE A 736 15.02 -2.32 -2.45
N LEU A 737 15.56 -2.15 -3.65
CA LEU A 737 16.75 -2.88 -4.09
C LEU A 737 17.95 -2.58 -3.20
N ALA A 738 18.15 -1.32 -2.82
CA ALA A 738 19.21 -0.92 -1.88
C ALA A 738 19.01 -1.54 -0.47
N ALA A 739 17.76 -1.78 -0.06
CA ALA A 739 17.42 -2.50 1.16
C ALA A 739 17.55 -4.03 1.04
N GLY A 740 17.81 -4.56 -0.17
CA GLY A 740 17.92 -6.00 -0.43
C GLY A 740 16.59 -6.71 -0.62
N THR A 741 15.50 -5.97 -0.82
CA THR A 741 14.19 -6.50 -1.21
C THR A 741 14.18 -6.79 -2.71
N ALA A 742 13.65 -7.96 -3.11
CA ALA A 742 13.45 -8.24 -4.53
C ALA A 742 12.33 -7.35 -5.07
N THR A 743 12.63 -6.45 -6.00
CA THR A 743 11.65 -5.47 -6.49
C THR A 743 11.57 -5.46 -8.00
N ASP A 744 10.35 -5.37 -8.49
CA ASP A 744 10.03 -5.23 -9.90
C ASP A 744 9.07 -4.06 -10.10
N VAL A 745 9.38 -3.21 -11.08
CA VAL A 745 8.51 -2.13 -11.54
C VAL A 745 8.11 -2.42 -12.98
N GLU A 746 6.81 -2.48 -13.19
CA GLU A 746 6.16 -2.72 -14.47
C GLU A 746 5.45 -1.46 -14.93
N TRP A 747 5.79 -0.99 -16.14
CA TRP A 747 5.12 0.13 -16.80
C TRP A 747 4.39 -0.40 -18.04
N GLN A 748 3.09 -0.64 -17.89
CA GLN A 748 2.29 -1.28 -18.91
C GLN A 748 1.95 -0.31 -20.05
N TRP A 749 2.44 -0.61 -21.25
CA TRP A 749 2.17 0.18 -22.45
C TRP A 749 0.68 0.30 -22.77
N ASP A 750 0.24 1.51 -23.10
CA ASP A 750 -1.17 1.90 -23.26
C ASP A 750 -2.05 1.63 -22.02
N GLY A 751 -1.45 1.26 -20.90
CA GLY A 751 -2.08 1.22 -19.59
C GLY A 751 -2.29 2.64 -19.07
N GLY A 752 -3.51 2.92 -18.60
CA GLY A 752 -3.86 4.12 -17.85
C GLY A 752 -3.75 3.90 -16.33
N HIS A 753 -4.29 4.84 -15.55
CA HIS A 753 -4.27 4.77 -14.10
C HIS A 753 -4.95 3.49 -13.56
N VAL A 754 -4.26 2.78 -12.65
CA VAL A 754 -4.61 1.44 -12.15
C VAL A 754 -4.84 0.47 -13.31
N PRO A 755 -3.76 0.05 -14.00
CA PRO A 755 -3.89 -0.78 -15.18
C PRO A 755 -4.39 -2.19 -14.82
N SER A 756 -4.92 -2.89 -15.80
CA SER A 756 -5.37 -4.27 -15.62
C SER A 756 -4.19 -5.23 -15.48
N GLU A 757 -4.44 -6.43 -14.96
CA GLU A 757 -3.51 -7.53 -15.14
C GLU A 757 -3.56 -7.98 -16.61
N ILE A 758 -2.42 -7.95 -17.31
CA ILE A 758 -2.35 -8.20 -18.76
C ILE A 758 -1.51 -9.44 -19.08
N LEU A 759 -1.72 -9.97 -20.29
CA LEU A 759 -0.85 -10.99 -20.89
C LEU A 759 -0.64 -12.22 -20.00
N GLY A 760 -1.65 -12.61 -19.22
CA GLY A 760 -1.60 -13.76 -18.33
C GLY A 760 -0.77 -13.56 -17.06
N GLU A 761 -0.27 -12.34 -16.81
CA GLU A 761 0.15 -11.95 -15.46
C GLU A 761 -1.09 -11.86 -14.56
N SER A 762 -0.90 -12.15 -13.28
CA SER A 762 -1.94 -11.95 -12.27
C SER A 762 -1.37 -11.89 -10.85
N LEU A 763 -2.14 -11.36 -9.90
CA LEU A 763 -1.81 -11.40 -8.49
C LEU A 763 -1.64 -12.86 -8.01
N PRO A 764 -2.57 -13.82 -8.31
CA PRO A 764 -2.35 -15.22 -7.96
C PRO A 764 -1.08 -15.81 -8.55
N LEU A 765 -0.74 -15.53 -9.82
CA LEU A 765 0.50 -16.01 -10.43
C LEU A 765 1.74 -15.45 -9.72
N THR A 766 1.72 -14.16 -9.37
CA THR A 766 2.81 -13.51 -8.64
C THR A 766 3.00 -14.16 -7.27
N VAL A 767 1.92 -14.29 -6.49
CA VAL A 767 1.96 -14.87 -5.15
C VAL A 767 2.44 -16.33 -5.19
N ASP A 768 1.89 -17.15 -6.09
CA ASP A 768 2.28 -18.55 -6.25
C ASP A 768 3.75 -18.69 -6.65
N THR A 769 4.24 -17.82 -7.55
CA THR A 769 5.65 -17.79 -7.96
C THR A 769 6.56 -17.48 -6.77
N MET A 770 6.20 -16.49 -5.97
CA MET A 770 6.96 -16.10 -4.78
C MET A 770 6.92 -17.17 -3.70
N ILE A 771 5.79 -17.87 -3.51
CA ILE A 771 5.70 -19.03 -2.62
C ILE A 771 6.62 -20.16 -3.11
N GLY A 772 6.61 -20.45 -4.42
CA GLY A 772 7.50 -21.44 -5.03
C GLY A 772 8.99 -21.10 -4.85
N GLN A 773 9.34 -19.81 -4.88
CA GLN A 773 10.71 -19.33 -4.72
C GLN A 773 11.18 -19.30 -3.26
N TYR A 774 10.36 -18.79 -2.34
CA TYR A 774 10.75 -18.52 -0.94
C TYR A 774 10.15 -19.49 0.08
N GLY A 775 9.31 -20.42 -0.36
CA GLY A 775 8.62 -21.39 0.49
C GLY A 775 7.58 -20.78 1.44
N TYR A 776 7.06 -21.60 2.35
CA TYR A 776 6.01 -21.23 3.31
C TYR A 776 6.49 -20.56 4.61
N ALA A 777 7.81 -20.41 4.79
CA ALA A 777 8.52 -20.10 6.04
C ALA A 777 8.48 -21.24 7.05
N ASP A 778 9.52 -21.28 7.89
CA ASP A 778 9.72 -22.25 8.97
C ASP A 778 8.49 -22.17 9.89
N SER A 779 7.57 -23.12 9.75
CA SER A 779 6.53 -23.29 10.76
C SER A 779 7.30 -23.58 12.05
N ASN A 780 7.24 -22.66 13.02
CA ASN A 780 7.61 -22.94 14.41
C ASN A 780 6.61 -23.93 15.02
N ASP A 781 6.34 -25.01 14.28
CA ASP A 781 5.43 -26.05 14.64
C ASP A 781 6.24 -27.23 15.20
N ASP A 782 6.57 -27.09 16.48
CA ASP A 782 7.00 -28.21 17.32
C ASP A 782 5.82 -29.18 17.62
N SER A 783 4.66 -29.06 16.93
CA SER A 783 3.53 -30.00 17.10
C SER A 783 3.76 -31.37 16.47
N GLY A 784 4.80 -31.52 15.63
CA GLY A 784 5.17 -32.80 15.04
C GLY A 784 4.15 -33.34 14.03
N ASP A 785 3.42 -32.45 13.35
CA ASP A 785 2.55 -32.81 12.22
C ASP A 785 3.36 -32.96 10.92
N ASP A 786 3.22 -34.12 10.28
CA ASP A 786 3.92 -34.60 9.08
C ASP A 786 3.17 -34.22 7.79
N SER A 787 2.33 -33.17 7.85
CA SER A 787 1.41 -32.76 6.78
C SER A 787 2.03 -31.77 5.77
N THR A 788 3.35 -31.80 5.60
CA THR A 788 4.10 -30.77 4.85
C THR A 788 3.74 -30.79 3.36
N VAL A 789 2.86 -29.88 2.96
CA VAL A 789 2.72 -29.51 1.55
C VAL A 789 3.98 -28.74 1.16
N GLU A 790 4.77 -29.29 0.23
CA GLU A 790 5.97 -28.64 -0.27
C GLU A 790 5.59 -27.51 -1.24
N ALA A 791 6.27 -26.37 -1.15
CA ALA A 791 6.19 -25.33 -2.15
C ALA A 791 6.74 -25.87 -3.47
N VAL A 792 6.06 -25.61 -4.59
CA VAL A 792 6.49 -26.06 -5.90
C VAL A 792 6.93 -24.85 -6.72
N ALA A 793 7.97 -25.01 -7.52
CA ALA A 793 8.36 -23.94 -8.43
C ALA A 793 7.22 -23.69 -9.43
N VAL A 794 6.67 -22.48 -9.39
CA VAL A 794 5.63 -22.03 -10.32
C VAL A 794 6.28 -21.18 -11.40
N THR A 795 5.87 -21.41 -12.64
CA THR A 795 6.26 -20.62 -13.80
C THR A 795 5.02 -20.30 -14.60
N LYS A 796 4.97 -19.12 -15.19
CA LYS A 796 3.90 -18.72 -16.11
C LYS A 796 3.64 -19.81 -17.16
N PRO A 797 2.40 -20.28 -17.33
CA PRO A 797 2.07 -21.27 -18.35
C PRO A 797 2.43 -20.78 -19.75
N ALA A 798 2.77 -21.68 -20.68
CA ALA A 798 3.03 -21.29 -22.07
C ALA A 798 1.75 -20.76 -22.74
N ALA A 799 1.88 -19.70 -23.55
CA ALA A 799 0.78 -19.17 -24.33
C ALA A 799 0.16 -20.24 -25.24
N SER A 800 -1.16 -20.26 -25.32
CA SER A 800 -1.89 -21.13 -26.25
C SER A 800 -1.90 -20.51 -27.65
N ALA A 801 -1.78 -21.33 -28.69
CA ALA A 801 -1.86 -20.85 -30.07
C ALA A 801 -3.20 -20.15 -30.31
N ARG A 802 -3.17 -18.88 -30.73
CA ARG A 802 -4.37 -18.13 -31.05
C ARG A 802 -4.98 -18.64 -32.35
N THR A 803 -6.25 -19.02 -32.31
CA THR A 803 -7.01 -19.49 -33.47
C THR A 803 -8.22 -18.63 -33.80
N THR A 804 -8.51 -17.63 -32.96
CA THR A 804 -9.66 -16.74 -33.09
C THR A 804 -9.23 -15.31 -32.81
N ASN A 805 -9.76 -14.36 -33.59
CA ASN A 805 -9.62 -12.94 -33.31
C ASN A 805 -10.64 -12.51 -32.23
N GLY A 806 -10.41 -11.34 -31.62
CA GLY A 806 -11.41 -10.67 -30.80
C GLY A 806 -12.57 -10.08 -31.63
N ASP A 807 -13.54 -9.46 -30.96
CA ASP A 807 -14.78 -8.96 -31.55
C ASP A 807 -14.88 -7.42 -31.64
N ALA A 808 -13.80 -6.70 -31.32
CA ALA A 808 -13.78 -5.24 -31.40
C ALA A 808 -13.94 -4.75 -32.85
N THR A 809 -14.60 -3.61 -33.00
CA THR A 809 -14.93 -3.04 -34.33
C THR A 809 -14.01 -1.90 -34.75
N SER A 810 -13.12 -1.45 -33.88
CA SER A 810 -12.16 -0.37 -34.12
C SER A 810 -10.88 -0.58 -33.31
N GLN A 811 -9.74 -0.16 -33.87
CA GLN A 811 -8.46 -0.12 -33.17
C GLN A 811 -8.47 0.94 -32.06
N THR A 812 -7.80 0.63 -30.94
CA THR A 812 -7.65 1.54 -29.78
C THR A 812 -6.20 1.71 -29.35
N GLY A 813 -5.27 0.91 -29.88
CA GLY A 813 -3.85 1.03 -29.58
C GLY A 813 -3.24 2.35 -30.06
N THR A 814 -2.24 2.83 -29.33
CA THR A 814 -1.45 3.99 -29.72
C THR A 814 -0.51 3.63 -30.86
N ASP A 815 -0.43 4.47 -31.90
CA ASP A 815 0.54 4.31 -32.98
C ASP A 815 1.89 4.89 -32.54
N LEU A 816 2.85 3.99 -32.26
CA LEU A 816 4.20 4.30 -31.81
C LEU A 816 5.20 4.34 -32.98
N SER A 817 4.77 3.96 -34.19
CA SER A 817 5.65 3.68 -35.33
C SER A 817 6.44 4.88 -35.86
N SER A 818 6.07 6.11 -35.46
CA SER A 818 6.79 7.31 -35.86
C SER A 818 8.05 7.58 -35.04
N TRP A 819 8.19 6.97 -33.87
CA TRP A 819 9.27 7.26 -32.91
C TRP A 819 9.89 6.00 -32.27
N VAL A 820 9.20 4.86 -32.28
CA VAL A 820 9.77 3.57 -31.89
C VAL A 820 10.47 2.90 -33.07
N THR A 821 11.71 2.47 -32.85
CA THR A 821 12.46 1.63 -33.80
C THR A 821 12.52 0.20 -33.29
N VAL A 822 12.12 -0.76 -34.14
CA VAL A 822 12.34 -2.20 -33.92
C VAL A 822 13.46 -2.67 -34.84
N GLY A 823 14.56 -3.12 -34.26
CA GLY A 823 15.75 -3.62 -34.97
C GLY A 823 15.49 -4.92 -35.73
N ASP A 824 16.42 -5.30 -36.62
CA ASP A 824 16.36 -6.56 -37.38
C ASP A 824 16.38 -7.81 -36.45
N ASP A 825 16.91 -7.65 -35.24
CA ASP A 825 16.95 -8.64 -34.16
C ASP A 825 15.71 -8.59 -33.25
N GLY A 826 14.79 -7.66 -33.49
CA GLY A 826 13.58 -7.45 -32.69
C GLY A 826 13.76 -6.48 -31.51
N ALA A 827 14.95 -5.92 -31.31
CA ALA A 827 15.23 -5.00 -30.21
C ALA A 827 14.53 -3.66 -30.41
N VAL A 828 13.87 -3.17 -29.37
CA VAL A 828 13.19 -1.87 -29.35
C VAL A 828 14.14 -0.76 -28.92
N SER A 829 14.04 0.41 -29.54
CA SER A 829 14.72 1.64 -29.08
C SER A 829 13.95 2.91 -29.44
N PHE A 830 14.13 3.96 -28.64
CA PHE A 830 13.55 5.30 -28.83
C PHE A 830 14.35 6.37 -28.06
N ALA A 831 14.06 7.66 -28.28
CA ALA A 831 14.76 8.72 -27.55
C ALA A 831 14.04 9.11 -26.25
N LEU A 832 14.79 9.64 -25.29
CA LEU A 832 14.24 10.18 -24.04
C LEU A 832 13.17 11.26 -24.28
N ALA A 833 13.37 12.12 -25.29
CA ALA A 833 12.40 13.14 -25.67
C ALA A 833 11.07 12.54 -26.17
N ASP A 834 11.11 11.38 -26.85
CA ASP A 834 9.90 10.71 -27.32
C ASP A 834 9.11 10.13 -26.13
N ILE A 835 9.81 9.62 -25.10
CA ILE A 835 9.18 9.18 -23.85
C ILE A 835 8.61 10.35 -23.06
N ALA A 836 9.33 11.46 -22.95
CA ALA A 836 8.80 12.65 -22.30
C ALA A 836 7.49 13.09 -22.96
N ALA A 837 7.46 13.18 -24.30
CA ALA A 837 6.26 13.52 -25.06
C ALA A 837 5.12 12.48 -24.93
N TYR A 838 5.46 11.18 -24.85
CA TYR A 838 4.47 10.12 -24.61
C TYR A 838 3.82 10.26 -23.23
N ARG A 839 4.64 10.53 -22.20
CA ARG A 839 4.18 10.71 -20.81
C ARG A 839 3.31 11.95 -20.67
N THR A 840 3.74 13.09 -21.21
CA THR A 840 2.99 14.34 -21.13
C THR A 840 1.70 14.34 -21.94
N ALA A 841 1.58 13.50 -22.97
CA ALA A 841 0.30 13.29 -23.66
C ALA A 841 -0.80 12.72 -22.72
N GLY A 842 -0.40 12.02 -21.66
CA GLY A 842 -1.27 11.49 -20.59
C GLY A 842 -1.42 12.40 -19.37
N ALA A 843 -0.77 13.57 -19.34
CA ALA A 843 -0.76 14.47 -18.18
C ALA A 843 -2.19 14.84 -17.71
N SER A 844 -2.48 14.62 -16.43
CA SER A 844 -3.81 14.88 -15.85
C SER A 844 -3.84 16.01 -14.81
N LYS A 845 -2.71 16.23 -14.12
CA LYS A 845 -2.56 17.22 -13.03
C LYS A 845 -1.84 18.50 -13.49
N ALA A 846 -2.14 19.65 -12.88
CA ALA A 846 -1.39 20.91 -13.06
C ALA A 846 -0.09 20.90 -12.24
N ILE A 847 0.67 22.00 -12.28
CA ILE A 847 1.87 22.21 -11.45
C ILE A 847 1.62 23.35 -10.45
N PRO A 848 1.70 23.12 -9.13
CA PRO A 848 1.90 21.82 -8.47
C PRO A 848 0.67 20.92 -8.61
N GLY A 849 0.87 19.60 -8.52
CA GLY A 849 -0.14 18.58 -8.79
C GLY A 849 -0.65 17.80 -7.57
N PHE A 850 0.04 17.87 -6.43
CA PHE A 850 -0.34 17.18 -5.18
C PHE A 850 -0.58 18.16 -4.05
N ASP A 851 0.42 18.94 -3.64
CA ASP A 851 0.23 20.10 -2.76
C ASP A 851 -0.26 21.27 -3.63
N VAL A 852 -1.56 21.27 -3.92
CA VAL A 852 -2.15 22.20 -4.89
C VAL A 852 -2.42 23.54 -4.22
N ILE A 853 -2.19 24.64 -4.95
CA ILE A 853 -2.33 26.00 -4.41
C ILE A 853 -3.70 26.25 -3.76
N ASP A 854 -4.78 25.69 -4.31
CA ASP A 854 -6.15 25.86 -3.80
C ASP A 854 -6.66 24.68 -2.96
N TYR A 855 -5.76 23.86 -2.39
CA TYR A 855 -6.02 22.57 -1.74
C TYR A 855 -6.66 21.53 -2.67
N GLY A 856 -5.86 20.52 -3.03
CA GLY A 856 -6.22 19.34 -3.81
C GLY A 856 -6.54 18.13 -2.94
N GLN A 857 -6.72 16.98 -3.60
CA GLN A 857 -7.13 15.72 -2.96
C GLN A 857 -6.14 15.27 -1.87
N GLU A 858 -4.84 15.48 -2.07
CA GLU A 858 -3.78 15.05 -1.17
C GLU A 858 -3.57 16.02 0.01
N ASP A 859 -3.92 17.29 -0.11
CA ASP A 859 -3.81 18.27 0.99
C ASP A 859 -4.70 17.95 2.20
N TYR A 860 -5.85 17.33 1.94
CA TYR A 860 -6.75 16.84 2.98
C TYR A 860 -6.18 15.63 3.76
N VAL A 861 -5.17 14.95 3.23
CA VAL A 861 -4.50 13.85 3.96
C VAL A 861 -3.71 14.41 5.14
N PHE A 862 -3.21 15.63 5.01
CA PHE A 862 -2.37 16.29 5.99
C PHE A 862 -3.11 17.36 6.79
N GLY A 863 -4.44 17.25 6.87
CA GLY A 863 -5.28 18.00 7.80
C GLY A 863 -4.90 17.79 9.28
N ASN A 864 -5.65 18.43 10.17
CA ASN A 864 -5.66 18.14 11.59
C ASN A 864 -7.08 18.30 12.15
N SER A 865 -7.24 17.94 13.43
CA SER A 865 -8.49 18.06 14.20
C SER A 865 -9.28 19.39 14.06
N SER A 866 -8.63 20.49 13.69
CA SER A 866 -9.21 21.83 13.53
C SER A 866 -9.18 22.41 12.11
N GLN A 867 -8.44 21.81 11.18
CA GLN A 867 -8.25 22.29 9.81
C GLN A 867 -8.15 21.10 8.86
N ASP A 868 -9.15 20.94 7.99
CA ASP A 868 -9.35 19.77 7.11
C ASP A 868 -8.22 19.56 6.07
N ALA A 869 -7.63 20.65 5.58
CA ALA A 869 -6.56 20.62 4.59
C ALA A 869 -5.46 21.62 4.96
N ARG A 870 -4.21 21.22 4.75
CA ARG A 870 -3.02 22.06 4.97
C ARG A 870 -2.03 21.81 3.85
N HIS A 871 -1.35 22.85 3.40
CA HIS A 871 -0.12 22.69 2.61
C HIS A 871 0.96 21.97 3.44
N TRP A 872 1.77 21.16 2.78
CA TRP A 872 2.63 20.17 3.43
C TRP A 872 3.98 19.96 2.75
N ASP A 873 4.13 20.33 1.48
CA ASP A 873 5.37 20.20 0.73
C ASP A 873 6.35 21.33 1.09
N ARG A 874 7.34 20.97 1.92
CA ARG A 874 8.44 21.87 2.30
C ARG A 874 9.27 22.31 1.11
N ARG A 875 9.56 21.42 0.16
CA ARG A 875 10.47 21.77 -0.93
C ARG A 875 9.79 22.69 -1.93
N LEU A 876 8.51 22.46 -2.23
CA LEU A 876 7.67 23.41 -2.96
C LEU A 876 7.67 24.79 -2.28
N LEU A 877 7.46 24.85 -0.96
CA LEU A 877 7.54 26.11 -0.20
C LEU A 877 8.92 26.79 -0.35
N ASP A 878 10.02 26.03 -0.31
CA ASP A 878 11.37 26.57 -0.47
C ASP A 878 11.56 27.19 -1.88
N VAL A 879 11.08 26.51 -2.93
CA VAL A 879 11.10 27.01 -4.31
C VAL A 879 10.25 28.27 -4.47
N LEU A 880 9.01 28.28 -3.95
CA LEU A 880 8.12 29.44 -3.98
C LEU A 880 8.74 30.65 -3.26
N THR A 881 9.38 30.41 -2.11
CA THR A 881 10.03 31.44 -1.30
C THR A 881 11.26 32.02 -1.99
N ALA A 882 12.15 31.16 -2.51
CA ALA A 882 13.39 31.58 -3.14
C ALA A 882 13.15 32.37 -4.44
N ASN A 883 12.05 32.10 -5.14
CA ASN A 883 11.76 32.63 -6.47
C ASN A 883 10.58 33.60 -6.51
N GLN A 884 10.15 34.13 -5.36
CA GLN A 884 9.00 35.03 -5.23
C GLN A 884 8.95 36.14 -6.30
N SER A 885 10.07 36.80 -6.58
CA SER A 885 10.10 37.92 -7.55
C SER A 885 9.79 37.51 -8.99
N ALA A 886 10.16 36.29 -9.39
CA ALA A 886 9.86 35.77 -10.72
C ALA A 886 8.39 35.35 -10.81
N LEU A 887 7.96 34.54 -9.83
CA LEU A 887 6.64 33.92 -9.78
C LEU A 887 5.50 34.94 -9.54
N GLU A 888 5.69 35.94 -8.67
CA GLU A 888 4.68 36.95 -8.37
C GLU A 888 4.23 37.73 -9.61
N SER A 889 5.12 37.92 -10.58
CA SER A 889 4.80 38.65 -11.81
C SER A 889 3.94 37.85 -12.80
N LEU A 890 3.90 36.53 -12.64
CA LEU A 890 3.19 35.57 -13.49
C LEU A 890 1.89 35.06 -12.86
N PHE A 891 1.80 35.08 -11.53
CA PHE A 891 0.66 34.55 -10.79
C PHE A 891 -0.69 35.16 -11.22
N ASN A 892 -1.60 34.30 -11.66
CA ASN A 892 -2.93 34.62 -12.19
C ASN A 892 -2.87 35.66 -13.34
N LYS A 893 -2.06 35.44 -14.38
CA LYS A 893 -1.84 36.39 -15.49
C LYS A 893 -2.19 35.85 -16.88
#